data_AF-A0AA39H9U8-F1
#
_entry.id   AF-A0AA39H9U8-F1
#
_cell.length_a   1.000
_cell.length_b   1.000
_cell.length_c   1.000
_cell.angle_alpha   90.00
_cell.angle_beta   90.00
_cell.angle_gamma   90.00
#
_symmetry.space_group_name_H-M   'P 1'
#
loop_
_entity.id
_entity.type
_entity.pdbx_description
1 polymer ?
#
loop_
_entity_poly.entity_id
_entity_poly.type
_entity_poly.pdbx_seq_one_letter_code
_entity_poly.pdbx_strand_id
1 'polypeptide(L)'
;MEFASYLNTYGFLVLGSLLIVFNLPVLAVVGLSKELRTQYGVLIISLFNGFLSGAVSIAYGVFRLSLIWNGTDNELISVEQCFYNPINLLLLWTFPMCGLGLLLQSIDRFIVVCFPLKYFHHNSKVTTVLNVLAIVVNTVVVVAVCISALRQPHFSVNILCNNKEMFSQEMLIFLIASRTVFALLSVLLMFVVLILITKHNRKGTKNFLSDATLNHFKSRQMKYTNTMLISCIATILVFILPSMFAIVAVLLDLPRQVTTWIRFVNYLDSFNIAFLLIHRQQMMDVPPGPSCRRSTSAASLLNMAADLEAQAASEIVGMFRDVVNTMTHERFSVVDRTLVMCSLKCLIGGYLSFDEYAQNLRRVIGEHPCVSEEARQFVDAALPTLRQRMRAANFFVNDVSVNQEFGVFQHFIDQEGHAVVALFATGMAECMFAIQDNVHVVCQNIINRTHEVQAVNPALTSHEPKIAPRPPGSKVFRNLLVAVNEVSLPTMELSSMIAHLKCLIVGLIESRKFFQTLEPLLAKLAFSFPSIEMVMLPHLLDGAIPSLRRAMEIEDVIVDGCNINRELGVLVHDPHGAPLALLMVGNTESRLGIAEEVRNIVCHLMKSVVRRPRVSPKASNGSSSNGLIIAKDAPTASTASPRDGKELDVSIGEDSESVTTKMNKVQVSDTNNNNTPSRARRNSVRNRSTLWKERTKPRCSMTGSSQETQVNAMNDSPEELITKCARMFRDVLYTVLDPNNGYDEGVQRTTLSYVKRVISGLMESDMFVVRIGQLLGEGCPFVVEPNSARRIISRMSLFMRDQELVVDGFNLNQEAGVFVHVIDEMGIQRMYVMCEGLIEKANQIYVDVTDM
;
A
#
# COMPACT_ATOMS: atom_id res chain seq x y z
N MET A 1 -15.06 -53.92 -8.66
CA MET A 1 -13.82 -53.53 -7.94
C MET A 1 -12.85 -52.75 -8.82
N GLU A 2 -12.76 -53.07 -10.12
CA GLU A 2 -11.84 -52.42 -11.07
C GLU A 2 -11.97 -50.90 -11.14
N PHE A 3 -13.19 -50.37 -11.26
CA PHE A 3 -13.42 -48.92 -11.37
C PHE A 3 -12.79 -48.10 -10.24
N ALA A 4 -12.89 -48.58 -9.00
CA ALA A 4 -12.31 -47.89 -7.85
C ALA A 4 -10.76 -47.93 -7.86
N SER A 5 -10.16 -48.98 -8.42
CA SER A 5 -8.71 -49.07 -8.58
C SER A 5 -8.23 -48.02 -9.58
N TYR A 6 -8.90 -47.92 -10.75
CA TYR A 6 -8.62 -46.89 -11.75
C TYR A 6 -8.79 -45.48 -11.19
N LEU A 7 -9.89 -45.21 -10.50
CA LEU A 7 -10.17 -43.90 -9.93
C LEU A 7 -9.09 -43.46 -8.92
N ASN A 8 -8.61 -44.39 -8.10
CA ASN A 8 -7.50 -44.11 -7.18
C ASN A 8 -6.20 -43.82 -7.94
N THR A 9 -5.87 -44.61 -8.97
CA THR A 9 -4.67 -44.42 -9.78
C THR A 9 -4.68 -43.05 -10.48
N TYR A 10 -5.78 -42.69 -11.13
CA TYR A 10 -5.95 -41.36 -11.73
C TYR A 10 -5.95 -40.24 -10.68
N GLY A 11 -6.53 -40.48 -9.51
CA GLY A 11 -6.49 -39.55 -8.39
C GLY A 11 -5.06 -39.19 -7.98
N PHE A 12 -4.17 -40.18 -7.83
CA PHE A 12 -2.76 -39.93 -7.53
C PHE A 12 -2.03 -39.17 -8.64
N LEU A 13 -2.33 -39.46 -9.91
CA LEU A 13 -1.72 -38.76 -11.06
C LEU A 13 -2.17 -37.30 -11.15
N VAL A 14 -3.48 -37.05 -11.11
CA VAL A 14 -4.06 -35.70 -11.24
C VAL A 14 -3.64 -34.84 -10.05
N LEU A 15 -3.85 -35.35 -8.83
CA LEU A 15 -3.52 -34.60 -7.62
C LEU A 15 -2.02 -34.38 -7.48
N GLY A 16 -1.20 -35.38 -7.82
CA GLY A 16 0.25 -35.24 -7.84
C GLY A 16 0.72 -34.18 -8.82
N SER A 17 0.12 -34.13 -10.02
CA SER A 17 0.41 -33.11 -11.03
C SER A 17 0.04 -31.71 -10.53
N LEU A 18 -1.15 -31.54 -9.94
CA LEU A 18 -1.57 -30.28 -9.35
C LEU A 18 -0.60 -29.83 -8.24
N LEU A 19 -0.21 -30.72 -7.34
CA LEU A 19 0.75 -30.41 -6.27
C LEU A 19 2.07 -29.88 -6.81
N ILE A 20 2.61 -30.48 -7.87
CA ILE A 20 3.83 -29.99 -8.52
C ILE A 20 3.60 -28.61 -9.15
N VAL A 21 2.54 -28.46 -9.93
CA VAL A 21 2.23 -27.20 -10.65
C VAL A 21 2.08 -26.02 -9.70
N PHE A 22 1.47 -26.20 -8.53
CA PHE A 22 1.30 -25.11 -7.57
C PHE A 22 2.52 -24.88 -6.66
N ASN A 23 3.18 -25.95 -6.20
CA ASN A 23 4.29 -25.80 -5.23
C ASN A 23 5.63 -25.48 -5.89
N LEU A 24 5.91 -26.02 -7.08
CA LEU A 24 7.21 -25.85 -7.74
C LEU A 24 7.52 -24.39 -8.11
N PRO A 25 6.59 -23.59 -8.69
CA PRO A 25 6.88 -22.19 -9.00
C PRO A 25 7.17 -21.37 -7.75
N VAL A 26 6.37 -21.54 -6.69
CA VAL A 26 6.55 -20.84 -5.42
C VAL A 26 7.87 -21.25 -4.77
N LEU A 27 8.20 -22.55 -4.77
CA LEU A 27 9.47 -23.07 -4.28
C LEU A 27 10.66 -22.50 -5.06
N ALA A 28 10.56 -22.41 -6.39
CA ALA A 28 11.60 -21.84 -7.24
C ALA A 28 11.83 -20.35 -6.92
N VAL A 29 10.76 -19.55 -6.82
CA VAL A 29 10.85 -18.12 -6.51
C VAL A 29 11.48 -17.89 -5.13
N VAL A 30 11.00 -18.60 -4.10
CA VAL A 30 11.54 -18.49 -2.73
C VAL A 30 12.96 -19.05 -2.64
N GLY A 31 13.26 -20.11 -3.39
CA GLY A 31 14.57 -20.75 -3.44
C GLY A 31 15.63 -19.87 -4.11
N LEU A 32 15.28 -19.15 -5.18
CA LEU A 32 16.21 -18.32 -5.95
C LEU A 32 16.46 -16.96 -5.29
N SER A 33 15.47 -16.38 -4.61
CA SER A 33 15.62 -15.07 -3.95
C SER A 33 16.22 -15.19 -2.55
N LYS A 34 17.39 -14.55 -2.33
CA LYS A 34 18.06 -14.51 -1.01
C LYS A 34 17.21 -13.77 0.05
N GLU A 35 16.51 -12.72 -0.36
CA GLU A 35 15.66 -11.92 0.52
C GLU A 35 14.42 -12.72 0.95
N LEU A 36 13.73 -13.35 0.00
CA LEU A 36 12.57 -14.19 0.30
C LEU A 36 12.97 -15.41 1.14
N ARG A 37 14.12 -16.03 0.89
CA ARG A 37 14.63 -17.13 1.71
C ARG A 37 14.83 -16.73 3.17
N THR A 38 15.22 -15.49 3.41
CA THR A 38 15.45 -14.97 4.76
C THR A 38 14.13 -14.69 5.49
N GLN A 39 13.07 -14.31 4.76
CA GLN A 39 11.74 -14.01 5.33
C GLN A 39 10.80 -15.22 5.39
N TYR A 40 10.94 -16.17 4.45
CA TYR A 40 10.03 -17.30 4.24
C TYR A 40 10.76 -18.64 4.30
N GLY A 41 11.98 -18.70 4.82
CA GLY A 41 12.78 -19.92 4.76
C GLY A 41 12.17 -21.12 5.50
N VAL A 42 11.32 -20.89 6.51
CA VAL A 42 10.57 -21.96 7.20
C VAL A 42 9.51 -22.56 6.28
N LEU A 43 8.95 -21.80 5.34
CA LEU A 43 7.97 -22.32 4.37
C LEU A 43 8.60 -23.19 3.28
N ILE A 44 9.92 -23.06 3.04
CA ILE A 44 10.62 -23.84 2.03
C ILE A 44 10.46 -25.34 2.29
N ILE A 45 10.54 -25.78 3.55
CA ILE A 45 10.41 -27.21 3.85
C ILE A 45 8.99 -27.73 3.58
N SER A 46 7.96 -26.93 3.87
CA SER A 46 6.58 -27.29 3.60
C SER A 46 6.28 -27.30 2.09
N LEU A 47 6.78 -26.30 1.35
CA LEU A 47 6.68 -26.26 -0.13
C LEU A 47 7.44 -27.43 -0.78
N PHE A 48 8.64 -27.74 -0.28
CA PHE A 48 9.41 -28.88 -0.73
C PHE A 48 8.69 -30.19 -0.42
N ASN A 49 8.09 -30.32 0.76
CA ASN A 49 7.28 -31.50 1.09
C ASN A 49 6.03 -31.60 0.20
N GLY A 50 5.37 -30.49 -0.14
CA GLY A 50 4.26 -30.47 -1.09
C GLY A 50 4.68 -30.90 -2.49
N PHE A 51 5.81 -30.37 -2.99
CA PHE A 51 6.43 -30.80 -4.25
C PHE A 51 6.80 -32.29 -4.23
N LEU A 52 7.51 -32.75 -3.19
CA LEU A 52 7.94 -34.15 -3.06
C LEU A 52 6.73 -35.08 -2.96
N SER A 53 5.70 -34.70 -2.21
CA SER A 53 4.43 -35.44 -2.15
C SER A 53 3.78 -35.56 -3.53
N GLY A 54 3.80 -34.48 -4.32
CA GLY A 54 3.30 -34.49 -5.70
C GLY A 54 4.09 -35.43 -6.60
N ALA A 55 5.42 -35.35 -6.58
CA ALA A 55 6.31 -36.21 -7.35
C ALA A 55 6.15 -37.70 -7.00
N VAL A 56 6.12 -38.02 -5.70
CA VAL A 56 5.91 -39.39 -5.22
C VAL A 56 4.51 -39.88 -5.55
N SER A 57 3.49 -39.02 -5.49
CA SER A 57 2.12 -39.36 -5.90
C SER A 57 2.04 -39.73 -7.39
N ILE A 58 2.68 -38.95 -8.27
CA ILE A 58 2.74 -39.30 -9.70
C ILE A 58 3.49 -40.62 -9.90
N ALA A 59 4.67 -40.77 -9.29
CA ALA A 59 5.45 -42.00 -9.39
C ALA A 59 4.67 -43.23 -8.92
N TYR A 60 3.94 -43.11 -7.81
CA TYR A 60 3.06 -44.15 -7.30
C TYR A 60 1.90 -44.44 -8.27
N GLY A 61 1.26 -43.41 -8.83
CA GLY A 61 0.21 -43.57 -9.86
C GLY A 61 0.72 -44.32 -11.10
N VAL A 62 1.89 -43.94 -11.63
CA VAL A 62 2.53 -44.62 -12.77
C VAL A 62 2.89 -46.06 -12.42
N PHE A 63 3.43 -46.31 -11.23
CA PHE A 63 3.73 -47.65 -10.74
C PHE A 63 2.49 -48.54 -10.70
N ARG A 64 1.36 -48.03 -10.17
CA ARG A 64 0.09 -48.77 -10.16
C ARG A 64 -0.43 -49.04 -11.57
N LEU A 65 -0.34 -48.06 -12.47
CA LEU A 65 -0.75 -48.23 -13.86
C LEU A 65 0.07 -49.32 -14.56
N SER A 66 1.38 -49.37 -14.31
CA SER A 66 2.26 -50.40 -14.85
C SER A 66 1.90 -51.80 -14.36
N LEU A 67 1.54 -51.97 -13.08
CA LEU A 67 1.14 -53.26 -12.52
C LEU A 67 -0.20 -53.73 -13.10
N ILE A 68 -1.18 -52.82 -13.23
CA ILE A 68 -2.48 -53.11 -13.84
C ILE A 68 -2.29 -53.50 -15.31
N TRP A 69 -1.44 -52.78 -16.05
CA TRP A 69 -1.15 -53.07 -17.45
C TRP A 69 -0.52 -54.46 -17.65
N ASN A 70 0.33 -54.88 -16.71
CA ASN A 70 0.99 -56.19 -16.76
C ASN A 70 0.14 -57.33 -16.18
N GLY A 71 -1.01 -57.03 -15.56
CA GLY A 71 -1.84 -58.03 -14.87
C GLY A 71 -1.20 -58.64 -13.62
N THR A 72 -0.20 -57.97 -13.03
CA THR A 72 0.55 -58.43 -11.84
C THR A 72 0.08 -57.77 -10.55
N ASP A 73 -1.05 -57.04 -10.58
CA ASP A 73 -1.58 -56.29 -9.45
C ASP A 73 -2.07 -57.15 -8.26
N ASN A 74 -2.21 -58.46 -8.46
CA ASN A 74 -2.58 -59.43 -7.43
C ASN A 74 -1.40 -60.24 -6.87
N GLU A 75 -0.17 -59.99 -7.35
CA GLU A 75 1.01 -60.69 -6.82
C GLU A 75 1.26 -60.30 -5.35
N LEU A 76 1.62 -61.31 -4.56
CA LEU A 76 1.96 -61.15 -3.15
C LEU A 76 3.48 -61.11 -2.99
N ILE A 77 3.97 -60.07 -2.32
CA ILE A 77 5.39 -59.86 -2.04
C ILE A 77 5.62 -59.74 -0.53
N SER A 78 6.87 -59.91 -0.11
CA SER A 78 7.24 -59.72 1.30
C SER A 78 7.23 -58.24 1.69
N VAL A 79 6.96 -57.92 2.97
CA VAL A 79 7.00 -56.56 3.51
C VAL A 79 8.40 -55.92 3.31
N GLU A 80 9.47 -56.71 3.40
CA GLU A 80 10.84 -56.26 3.14
C GLU A 80 10.98 -55.72 1.70
N GLN A 81 10.46 -56.45 0.70
CA GLN A 81 10.43 -56.00 -0.69
C GLN A 81 9.63 -54.71 -0.88
N CYS A 82 8.56 -54.49 -0.12
CA CYS A 82 7.84 -53.21 -0.14
C CYS A 82 8.68 -52.03 0.34
N PHE A 83 9.55 -52.22 1.35
CA PHE A 83 10.46 -51.17 1.85
C PHE A 83 11.66 -50.92 0.93
N TYR A 84 12.07 -51.91 0.13
CA TYR A 84 13.08 -51.70 -0.91
C TYR A 84 12.59 -50.80 -2.04
N ASN A 85 11.27 -50.63 -2.20
CA ASN A 85 10.72 -49.67 -3.15
C ASN A 85 10.82 -48.23 -2.58
N PRO A 86 11.65 -47.35 -3.17
CA PRO A 86 11.86 -45.99 -2.65
C PRO A 86 10.58 -45.14 -2.72
N ILE A 87 9.63 -45.46 -3.61
CA ILE A 87 8.36 -44.73 -3.72
C ILE A 87 7.56 -44.87 -2.43
N ASN A 88 7.46 -46.09 -1.89
CA ASN A 88 6.74 -46.35 -0.64
C ASN A 88 7.41 -45.67 0.56
N LEU A 89 8.74 -45.73 0.63
CA LEU A 89 9.50 -45.08 1.70
C LEU A 89 9.33 -43.56 1.68
N LEU A 90 9.39 -42.92 0.50
CA LEU A 90 9.16 -41.48 0.36
C LEU A 90 7.70 -41.11 0.63
N LEU A 91 6.75 -41.97 0.24
CA LEU A 91 5.32 -41.78 0.50
C LEU A 91 5.01 -41.86 2.01
N LEU A 92 5.75 -42.71 2.73
CA LEU A 92 5.71 -42.80 4.19
C LEU A 92 6.38 -41.59 4.84
N TRP A 93 7.51 -41.12 4.30
CA TRP A 93 8.26 -39.98 4.84
C TRP A 93 7.51 -38.66 4.73
N THR A 94 6.85 -38.41 3.59
CA THR A 94 6.09 -37.18 3.33
C THR A 94 4.81 -37.08 4.17
N PHE A 95 4.31 -38.19 4.69
CA PHE A 95 3.01 -38.27 5.36
C PHE A 95 2.94 -37.53 6.72
N PRO A 96 3.80 -37.80 7.71
CA PRO A 96 3.84 -37.02 8.95
C PRO A 96 4.40 -35.60 8.74
N MET A 97 5.23 -35.41 7.71
CA MET A 97 5.89 -34.14 7.42
C MET A 97 4.91 -33.01 7.09
N CYS A 98 3.73 -33.31 6.52
CA CYS A 98 2.69 -32.30 6.28
C CYS A 98 2.24 -31.64 7.60
N GLY A 99 1.90 -32.44 8.61
CA GLY A 99 1.46 -31.91 9.92
C GLY A 99 2.60 -31.20 10.66
N LEU A 100 3.83 -31.73 10.57
CA LEU A 100 5.01 -31.14 11.21
C LEU A 100 5.41 -29.80 10.57
N GLY A 101 5.30 -29.67 9.25
CA GLY A 101 5.55 -28.42 8.53
C GLY A 101 4.61 -27.30 8.98
N LEU A 102 3.32 -27.61 9.17
CA LEU A 102 2.35 -26.67 9.76
C LEU A 102 2.75 -26.26 11.18
N LEU A 103 3.19 -27.21 12.02
CA LEU A 103 3.59 -26.91 13.40
C LEU A 103 4.78 -25.95 13.43
N LEU A 104 5.80 -26.19 12.60
CA LEU A 104 7.00 -25.35 12.57
C LEU A 104 6.73 -23.96 12.03
N GLN A 105 5.82 -23.84 11.05
CA GLN A 105 5.36 -22.53 10.59
C GLN A 105 4.70 -21.73 11.71
N SER A 106 3.92 -22.39 12.58
CA SER A 106 3.28 -21.74 13.72
C SER A 106 4.29 -21.38 14.82
N ILE A 107 5.27 -22.27 15.08
CA ILE A 107 6.38 -21.99 16.00
C ILE A 107 7.19 -20.78 15.54
N ASP A 108 7.53 -20.69 14.25
CA ASP A 108 8.24 -19.54 13.68
C ASP A 108 7.49 -18.23 13.97
N ARG A 109 6.17 -18.22 13.72
CA ARG A 109 5.31 -17.05 13.97
C ARG A 109 5.24 -16.67 15.44
N PHE A 110 5.21 -17.67 16.31
CA PHE A 110 5.28 -17.46 17.75
C PHE A 110 6.60 -16.85 18.19
N ILE A 111 7.73 -17.34 17.68
CA ILE A 111 9.05 -16.77 17.98
C ILE A 111 9.13 -15.31 17.50
N VAL A 112 8.63 -15.00 16.31
CA VAL A 112 8.58 -13.64 15.76
C VAL A 112 7.80 -12.70 16.68
N VAL A 113 6.63 -13.14 17.16
CA VAL A 113 5.75 -12.32 18.01
C VAL A 113 6.31 -12.17 19.43
N CYS A 114 6.89 -13.23 19.99
CA CYS A 114 7.45 -13.19 21.34
C CYS A 114 8.79 -12.44 21.41
N PHE A 115 9.64 -12.54 20.38
CA PHE A 115 11.02 -12.05 20.39
C PHE A 115 11.41 -11.34 19.09
N PRO A 116 10.71 -10.26 18.68
CA PRO A 116 10.88 -9.64 17.36
C PRO A 116 12.32 -9.16 17.10
N LEU A 117 12.97 -8.50 18.08
CA LEU A 117 14.32 -7.96 17.93
C LEU A 117 15.38 -9.06 17.77
N LYS A 118 15.30 -10.11 18.59
CA LYS A 118 16.25 -11.23 18.53
C LYS A 118 16.05 -12.04 17.24
N TYR A 119 14.79 -12.23 16.83
CA TYR A 119 14.45 -12.90 15.59
C TYR A 119 15.00 -12.13 14.39
N PHE A 120 14.82 -10.81 14.31
CA PHE A 120 15.32 -10.01 13.19
C PHE A 120 16.84 -10.15 12.99
N HIS A 121 17.60 -10.16 14.07
CA HIS A 121 19.06 -10.30 14.00
C HIS A 121 19.53 -11.73 13.64
N HIS A 122 18.73 -12.76 13.95
CA HIS A 122 19.13 -14.17 13.84
C HIS A 122 18.19 -15.04 12.98
N ASN A 123 17.33 -14.44 12.15
CA ASN A 123 16.25 -15.14 11.44
C ASN A 123 16.74 -16.33 10.62
N SER A 124 17.87 -16.21 9.92
CA SER A 124 18.46 -17.27 9.09
C SER A 124 18.87 -18.49 9.93
N LYS A 125 19.48 -18.25 11.11
CA LYS A 125 19.87 -19.33 12.03
C LYS A 125 18.64 -20.02 12.62
N VAL A 126 17.66 -19.24 13.09
CA VAL A 126 16.41 -19.77 13.66
C VAL A 126 15.68 -20.64 12.63
N THR A 127 15.51 -20.12 11.42
CA THR A 127 14.87 -20.82 10.31
C THR A 127 15.59 -22.12 9.95
N THR A 128 16.92 -22.08 9.86
CA THR A 128 17.72 -23.28 9.55
C THR A 128 17.57 -24.34 10.64
N VAL A 129 17.62 -23.93 11.91
CA VAL A 129 17.42 -24.85 13.06
C VAL A 129 16.03 -25.47 13.05
N LEU A 130 14.98 -24.69 12.79
CA LEU A 130 13.60 -25.20 12.69
C LEU A 130 13.46 -26.23 11.56
N ASN A 131 14.04 -25.96 10.39
CA ASN A 131 14.00 -26.89 9.26
C ASN A 131 14.79 -28.18 9.52
N VAL A 132 15.98 -28.09 10.13
CA VAL A 132 16.76 -29.27 10.53
C VAL A 132 16.00 -30.09 11.57
N LEU A 133 15.40 -29.44 12.56
CA LEU A 133 14.59 -30.10 13.58
C LEU A 133 13.39 -30.83 12.94
N ALA A 134 12.75 -30.22 11.93
CA ALA A 134 11.69 -30.84 11.15
C ALA A 134 12.11 -32.19 10.56
N ILE A 135 13.22 -32.18 9.84
CA ILE A 135 13.73 -33.34 9.11
C ILE A 135 14.12 -34.44 10.10
N VAL A 136 14.80 -34.07 11.19
CA VAL A 136 15.23 -35.04 12.22
C VAL A 136 14.02 -35.68 12.90
N VAL A 137 13.06 -34.88 13.40
CA VAL A 137 11.86 -35.40 14.08
C VAL A 137 11.04 -36.30 13.14
N ASN A 138 10.82 -35.87 11.90
CA ASN A 138 10.08 -36.65 10.92
C ASN A 138 10.77 -37.98 10.61
N THR A 139 12.09 -37.94 10.40
CA THR A 139 12.89 -39.13 10.11
C THR A 139 12.87 -40.11 11.28
N VAL A 140 12.95 -39.63 12.53
CA VAL A 140 12.84 -40.48 13.72
C VAL A 140 11.47 -41.18 13.79
N VAL A 141 10.37 -40.46 13.56
CA VAL A 141 9.01 -41.04 13.53
C VAL A 141 8.91 -42.13 12.46
N VAL A 142 9.39 -41.85 11.24
CA VAL A 142 9.31 -42.78 10.12
C VAL A 142 10.19 -44.01 10.35
N VAL A 143 11.44 -43.82 10.79
CA VAL A 143 12.37 -44.93 11.08
C VAL A 143 11.83 -45.82 12.20
N ALA A 144 11.25 -45.24 13.26
CA ALA A 144 10.63 -46.02 14.34
C ALA A 144 9.50 -46.92 13.83
N VAL A 145 8.67 -46.41 12.90
CA VAL A 145 7.60 -47.20 12.27
C VAL A 145 8.16 -48.26 11.33
N CYS A 146 9.18 -47.95 10.53
CA CYS A 146 9.85 -48.94 9.68
C CYS A 146 10.46 -50.08 10.50
N ILE A 147 11.20 -49.77 11.57
CA ILE A 147 11.77 -50.79 12.47
C ILE A 147 10.68 -51.65 13.10
N SER A 148 9.57 -51.02 13.50
CA SER A 148 8.46 -51.74 14.12
C SER A 148 7.74 -52.66 13.13
N ALA A 149 7.61 -52.24 11.86
CA ALA A 149 7.04 -53.05 10.79
C ALA A 149 7.95 -54.25 10.43
N LEU A 150 9.27 -54.03 10.33
CA LEU A 150 10.25 -55.08 10.02
C LEU A 150 10.41 -56.13 11.13
N ARG A 151 9.97 -55.84 12.35
CA ARG A 151 9.98 -56.81 13.46
C ARG A 151 8.81 -57.80 13.42
N GLN A 152 7.79 -57.54 12.63
CA GLN A 152 6.63 -58.44 12.53
C GLN A 152 6.98 -59.64 11.63
N PRO A 153 6.54 -60.87 11.98
CA PRO A 153 6.90 -62.08 11.25
C PRO A 153 6.41 -62.03 9.80
N HIS A 154 7.13 -62.72 8.90
CA HIS A 154 6.94 -62.69 7.45
C HIS A 154 5.49 -62.98 7.00
N PHE A 155 4.69 -61.94 6.82
CA PHE A 155 3.44 -62.00 6.09
C PHE A 155 3.62 -61.39 4.69
N SER A 156 2.93 -61.96 3.71
CA SER A 156 2.94 -61.49 2.33
C SER A 156 1.84 -60.46 2.11
N VAL A 157 2.17 -59.33 1.50
CA VAL A 157 1.26 -58.24 1.17
C VAL A 157 1.13 -58.09 -0.34
N ASN A 158 0.07 -57.42 -0.80
CA ASN A 158 -0.06 -57.14 -2.23
C ASN A 158 1.11 -56.26 -2.73
N ILE A 159 1.57 -56.46 -3.96
CA ILE A 159 2.66 -55.70 -4.61
C ILE A 159 2.45 -54.18 -4.64
N LEU A 160 1.20 -53.73 -4.50
CA LEU A 160 0.84 -52.32 -4.34
C LEU A 160 1.29 -51.73 -3.00
N CYS A 161 1.69 -52.55 -2.02
CA CYS A 161 2.24 -52.12 -0.74
C CYS A 161 1.35 -51.10 -0.02
N ASN A 162 0.05 -51.41 0.09
CA ASN A 162 -0.88 -50.49 0.72
C ASN A 162 -0.56 -50.34 2.22
N ASN A 163 -0.53 -49.11 2.73
CA ASN A 163 -0.19 -48.82 4.13
C ASN A 163 -1.02 -49.63 5.14
N LYS A 164 -2.30 -49.94 4.84
CA LYS A 164 -3.16 -50.76 5.72
C LYS A 164 -2.71 -52.22 5.81
N GLU A 165 -2.05 -52.74 4.78
CA GLU A 165 -1.53 -54.10 4.73
C GLU A 165 -0.10 -54.17 5.26
N MET A 166 0.73 -53.16 4.98
CA MET A 166 2.13 -53.13 5.41
C MET A 166 2.32 -52.96 6.92
N PHE A 167 1.42 -52.23 7.58
CA PHE A 167 1.56 -51.85 8.98
C PHE A 167 0.50 -52.54 9.84
N SER A 168 0.87 -52.92 11.06
CA SER A 168 -0.15 -53.20 12.07
C SER A 168 -1.05 -51.98 12.28
N GLN A 169 -2.31 -52.24 12.64
CA GLN A 169 -3.31 -51.20 12.86
C GLN A 169 -2.81 -50.14 13.86
N GLU A 170 -2.09 -50.55 14.91
CA GLU A 170 -1.49 -49.66 15.90
C GLU A 170 -0.47 -48.68 15.29
N MET A 171 0.41 -49.15 14.41
CA MET A 171 1.43 -48.33 13.76
C MET A 171 0.81 -47.35 12.77
N LEU A 172 -0.21 -47.79 12.03
CA LEU A 172 -0.97 -46.91 11.15
C LEU A 172 -1.71 -45.82 11.94
N ILE A 173 -2.36 -46.20 13.04
CA ILE A 173 -3.00 -45.24 13.96
C ILE A 173 -1.95 -44.27 14.52
N PHE A 174 -0.77 -44.74 14.92
CA PHE A 174 0.31 -43.89 15.41
C PHE A 174 0.78 -42.86 14.38
N LEU A 175 0.94 -43.25 13.11
CA LEU A 175 1.28 -42.32 12.02
C LEU A 175 0.19 -41.28 11.78
N ILE A 176 -1.07 -41.70 11.71
CA ILE A 176 -2.19 -40.79 11.49
C ILE A 176 -2.35 -39.86 12.70
N ALA A 177 -2.23 -40.39 13.93
CA ALA A 177 -2.33 -39.64 15.17
C ALA A 177 -1.20 -38.64 15.32
N SER A 178 0.06 -39.01 15.09
CA SER A 178 1.21 -38.08 15.18
C SER A 178 1.04 -36.89 14.23
N ARG A 179 0.69 -37.15 12.97
CA ARG A 179 0.32 -36.12 11.98
C ARG A 179 -0.79 -35.20 12.51
N THR A 180 -1.86 -35.78 13.05
CA THR A 180 -3.04 -35.03 13.52
C THR A 180 -2.69 -34.19 14.75
N VAL A 181 -1.91 -34.73 15.68
CA VAL A 181 -1.40 -34.03 16.86
C VAL A 181 -0.52 -32.86 16.46
N PHE A 182 0.38 -33.01 15.48
CA PHE A 182 1.19 -31.88 15.00
C PHE A 182 0.33 -30.76 14.41
N ALA A 183 -0.69 -31.09 13.61
CA ALA A 183 -1.60 -30.08 13.07
C ALA A 183 -2.48 -29.43 14.14
N LEU A 184 -2.99 -30.19 15.12
CA LEU A 184 -3.73 -29.65 16.26
C LEU A 184 -2.86 -28.70 17.08
N LEU A 185 -1.63 -29.10 17.41
CA LEU A 185 -0.66 -28.24 18.09
C LEU A 185 -0.36 -26.98 17.28
N SER A 186 -0.27 -27.08 15.95
CA SER A 186 -0.09 -25.92 15.07
C SER A 186 -1.23 -24.91 15.23
N VAL A 187 -2.49 -25.36 15.15
CA VAL A 187 -3.68 -24.51 15.29
C VAL A 187 -3.77 -23.89 16.69
N LEU A 188 -3.53 -24.68 17.74
CA LEU A 188 -3.53 -24.18 19.12
C LEU A 188 -2.46 -23.11 19.34
N LEU A 189 -1.24 -23.36 18.83
CA LEU A 189 -0.14 -22.42 18.93
C LEU A 189 -0.43 -21.14 18.14
N MET A 190 -1.07 -21.26 16.98
CA MET A 190 -1.56 -20.10 16.24
C MET A 190 -2.60 -19.30 17.00
N PHE A 191 -3.54 -19.95 17.68
CA PHE A 191 -4.50 -19.24 18.53
C PHE A 191 -3.79 -18.47 19.66
N VAL A 192 -2.76 -19.05 20.27
CA VAL A 192 -1.90 -18.34 21.25
C VAL A 192 -1.22 -17.13 20.61
N VAL A 193 -0.68 -17.25 19.39
CA VAL A 193 -0.08 -16.12 18.64
C VAL A 193 -1.10 -14.99 18.44
N LEU A 194 -2.34 -15.32 18.06
CA LEU A 194 -3.41 -14.33 17.90
C LEU A 194 -3.75 -13.63 19.22
N ILE A 195 -3.82 -14.36 20.33
CA ILE A 195 -4.02 -13.77 21.67
C ILE A 195 -2.86 -12.83 22.03
N LEU A 196 -1.62 -13.23 21.75
CA LEU A 196 -0.45 -12.38 22.05
C LEU A 196 -0.45 -11.10 21.21
N ILE A 197 -0.75 -11.19 19.92
CA ILE A 197 -0.86 -10.03 19.02
C ILE A 197 -1.96 -9.08 19.51
N THR A 198 -3.16 -9.61 19.78
CA THR A 198 -4.28 -8.77 20.26
C THR A 198 -3.99 -8.13 21.61
N LYS A 199 -3.34 -8.86 22.53
CA LYS A 199 -2.91 -8.32 23.83
C LYS A 199 -1.84 -7.25 23.67
N HIS A 200 -0.87 -7.43 22.78
CA HIS A 200 0.17 -6.44 22.52
C HIS A 200 -0.42 -5.16 21.92
N ASN A 201 -1.34 -5.30 20.96
CA ASN A 201 -2.02 -4.17 20.33
C ASN A 201 -2.87 -3.37 21.34
N ARG A 202 -3.54 -4.04 22.28
CA ARG A 202 -4.28 -3.35 23.36
C ARG A 202 -3.39 -2.52 24.28
N LYS A 203 -2.15 -2.98 24.55
CA LYS A 203 -1.21 -2.26 25.41
C LYS A 203 -0.53 -1.09 24.70
N GLY A 204 -0.20 -1.23 23.41
CA GLY A 204 0.47 -0.17 22.63
C GLY A 204 -0.41 1.07 22.39
N THR A 205 -1.73 0.92 22.35
CA THR A 205 -2.64 2.01 21.96
C THR A 205 -2.79 3.11 23.03
N LYS A 206 -2.39 2.86 24.30
CA LYS A 206 -2.59 3.83 25.38
C LYS A 206 -1.50 4.89 25.51
N ASN A 207 -0.31 4.64 24.94
CA ASN A 207 0.88 5.48 25.19
C ASN A 207 1.43 6.18 23.94
N PHE A 208 0.90 5.89 22.75
CA PHE A 208 1.30 6.55 21.51
C PHE A 208 0.07 7.21 20.86
N LEU A 209 -0.07 8.51 21.10
CA LEU A 209 -1.11 9.37 20.52
C LEU A 209 -0.98 9.45 18.99
N SER A 210 -2.09 9.19 18.30
CA SER A 210 -2.52 9.83 17.04
C SER A 210 -1.61 9.80 15.79
N ASP A 211 -0.70 8.84 15.65
CA ASP A 211 0.12 8.77 14.45
C ASP A 211 -0.60 8.00 13.32
N ALA A 212 -0.89 8.68 12.19
CA ALA A 212 -1.55 8.07 11.01
C ALA A 212 -0.79 6.84 10.48
N THR A 213 0.52 6.81 10.70
CA THR A 213 1.40 5.68 10.44
C THR A 213 1.00 4.44 11.24
N LEU A 214 0.66 4.58 12.53
CA LEU A 214 0.23 3.48 13.40
C LEU A 214 -1.10 2.87 12.97
N ASN A 215 -2.04 3.69 12.51
CA ASN A 215 -3.31 3.20 11.93
C ASN A 215 -3.07 2.39 10.66
N HIS A 216 -2.13 2.83 9.81
CA HIS A 216 -1.76 2.09 8.61
C HIS A 216 -1.04 0.75 8.95
N PHE A 217 -0.14 0.74 9.94
CA PHE A 217 0.47 -0.50 10.45
C PHE A 217 -0.59 -1.46 11.03
N LYS A 218 -1.54 -0.94 11.81
CA LYS A 218 -2.63 -1.72 12.41
C LYS A 218 -3.53 -2.35 11.35
N SER A 219 -3.89 -1.59 10.31
CA SER A 219 -4.68 -2.09 9.18
C SER A 219 -3.98 -3.23 8.45
N ARG A 220 -2.67 -3.08 8.16
CA ARG A 220 -1.86 -4.15 7.56
C ARG A 220 -1.79 -5.40 8.45
N GLN A 221 -1.61 -5.22 9.76
CA GLN A 221 -1.54 -6.32 10.71
C GLN A 221 -2.89 -7.05 10.87
N MET A 222 -4.02 -6.33 10.79
CA MET A 222 -5.36 -6.93 10.79
C MET A 222 -5.62 -7.76 9.53
N LYS A 223 -5.26 -7.24 8.36
CA LYS A 223 -5.34 -7.99 7.11
C LYS A 223 -4.50 -9.28 7.17
N TYR A 224 -3.29 -9.17 7.71
CA TYR A 224 -2.43 -10.33 7.94
C TYR A 224 -3.09 -11.37 8.85
N THR A 225 -3.68 -10.91 9.96
CA THR A 225 -4.40 -11.75 10.92
C THR A 225 -5.59 -12.46 10.27
N ASN A 226 -6.37 -11.77 9.44
CA ASN A 226 -7.52 -12.34 8.75
C ASN A 226 -7.11 -13.46 7.78
N THR A 227 -6.10 -13.25 6.94
CA THR A 227 -5.60 -14.30 6.02
C THR A 227 -5.12 -15.53 6.78
N MET A 228 -4.52 -15.32 7.95
CA MET A 228 -4.03 -16.39 8.80
C MET A 228 -5.15 -17.17 9.50
N LEU A 229 -6.22 -16.48 9.91
CA LEU A 229 -7.42 -17.12 10.45
C LEU A 229 -8.09 -18.00 9.39
N ILE A 230 -8.24 -17.49 8.17
CA ILE A 230 -8.79 -18.24 7.03
C ILE A 230 -7.97 -19.50 6.77
N SER A 231 -6.64 -19.38 6.75
CA SER A 231 -5.73 -20.53 6.64
C SER A 231 -5.97 -21.57 7.74
N CYS A 232 -6.17 -21.14 8.99
CA CYS A 232 -6.38 -22.06 10.11
C CYS A 232 -7.71 -22.79 9.98
N ILE A 233 -8.78 -22.08 9.59
CA ILE A 233 -10.09 -22.69 9.33
C ILE A 233 -9.98 -23.73 8.20
N ALA A 234 -9.31 -23.38 7.10
CA ALA A 234 -9.05 -24.32 6.01
C ALA A 234 -8.27 -25.56 6.49
N THR A 235 -7.23 -25.38 7.31
CA THR A 235 -6.45 -26.49 7.89
C THR A 235 -7.33 -27.40 8.75
N ILE A 236 -8.22 -26.83 9.57
CA ILE A 236 -9.14 -27.62 10.41
C ILE A 236 -10.06 -28.47 9.52
N LEU A 237 -10.70 -27.85 8.52
CA LEU A 237 -11.70 -28.50 7.68
C LEU A 237 -11.10 -29.51 6.71
N VAL A 238 -9.95 -29.19 6.12
CA VAL A 238 -9.35 -29.93 5.01
C VAL A 238 -8.27 -30.91 5.49
N PHE A 239 -7.69 -30.70 6.67
CA PHE A 239 -6.61 -31.54 7.18
C PHE A 239 -6.98 -32.26 8.49
N ILE A 240 -7.41 -31.53 9.52
CA ILE A 240 -7.63 -32.12 10.86
C ILE A 240 -8.87 -33.01 10.87
N LEU A 241 -10.02 -32.52 10.40
CA LEU A 241 -11.26 -33.31 10.39
C LEU A 241 -11.13 -34.59 9.55
N PRO A 242 -10.59 -34.56 8.32
CA PRO A 242 -10.40 -35.78 7.54
C PRO A 242 -9.40 -36.73 8.23
N SER A 243 -8.35 -36.21 8.87
CA SER A 243 -7.40 -37.04 9.60
C SER A 243 -8.02 -37.74 10.81
N MET A 244 -8.86 -37.05 11.60
CA MET A 244 -9.63 -37.65 12.69
C MET A 244 -10.59 -38.72 12.16
N PHE A 245 -11.27 -38.43 11.05
CA PHE A 245 -12.15 -39.39 10.40
C PHE A 245 -11.38 -40.61 9.87
N ALA A 246 -10.13 -40.47 9.40
CA ALA A 246 -9.29 -41.61 9.03
C ALA A 246 -8.96 -42.51 10.22
N ILE A 247 -8.73 -41.96 11.42
CA ILE A 247 -8.51 -42.76 12.63
C ILE A 247 -9.77 -43.58 12.93
N VAL A 248 -10.94 -42.94 12.92
CA VAL A 248 -12.23 -43.62 13.14
C VAL A 248 -12.48 -44.67 12.06
N ALA A 249 -12.19 -44.37 10.78
CA ALA A 249 -12.33 -45.31 9.68
C ALA A 249 -11.44 -46.54 9.83
N VAL A 250 -10.21 -46.37 10.34
CA VAL A 250 -9.30 -47.48 10.63
C VAL A 250 -9.78 -48.30 11.83
N LEU A 251 -10.36 -47.68 12.85
CA LEU A 251 -10.93 -48.37 14.02
C LEU A 251 -12.20 -49.15 13.68
N LEU A 252 -13.02 -48.62 12.77
CA LEU A 252 -14.27 -49.25 12.31
C LEU A 252 -14.09 -50.17 11.09
N ASP A 253 -12.85 -50.41 10.68
CA ASP A 253 -12.49 -51.24 9.51
C ASP A 253 -13.22 -50.84 8.20
N LEU A 254 -13.42 -49.54 7.97
CA LEU A 254 -14.12 -49.04 6.79
C LEU A 254 -13.39 -49.39 5.47
N PRO A 255 -14.10 -49.38 4.32
CA PRO A 255 -13.53 -49.70 3.03
C PRO A 255 -12.31 -48.85 2.67
N ARG A 256 -11.31 -49.49 2.04
CA ARG A 256 -10.01 -48.88 1.65
C ARG A 256 -10.15 -47.59 0.83
N GLN A 257 -11.22 -47.48 0.04
CA GLN A 257 -11.53 -46.31 -0.77
C GLN A 257 -11.68 -45.06 0.09
N VAL A 258 -12.36 -45.17 1.24
CA VAL A 258 -12.58 -44.06 2.18
C VAL A 258 -11.25 -43.50 2.67
N THR A 259 -10.31 -44.37 3.06
CA THR A 259 -8.97 -43.93 3.51
C THR A 259 -8.16 -43.24 2.42
N THR A 260 -8.35 -43.64 1.15
CA THR A 260 -7.66 -43.03 0.01
C THR A 260 -8.23 -41.65 -0.29
N TRP A 261 -9.56 -41.50 -0.29
CA TRP A 261 -10.21 -40.19 -0.45
C TRP A 261 -9.83 -39.21 0.64
N ILE A 262 -9.80 -39.65 1.90
CA ILE A 262 -9.33 -38.82 3.01
C ILE A 262 -7.89 -38.35 2.78
N ARG A 263 -7.03 -39.23 2.24
CA ARG A 263 -5.66 -38.85 1.89
C ARG A 263 -5.64 -37.77 0.81
N PHE A 264 -6.49 -37.88 -0.20
CA PHE A 264 -6.62 -36.84 -1.25
C PHE A 264 -7.07 -35.50 -0.70
N VAL A 265 -8.08 -35.50 0.18
CA VAL A 265 -8.53 -34.27 0.85
C VAL A 265 -7.40 -33.65 1.66
N ASN A 266 -6.63 -34.45 2.39
CA ASN A 266 -5.48 -33.94 3.17
C ASN A 266 -4.37 -33.33 2.30
N TYR A 267 -4.18 -33.78 1.07
CA TYR A 267 -3.22 -33.15 0.15
C TYR A 267 -3.65 -31.74 -0.26
N LEU A 268 -4.94 -31.41 -0.20
CA LEU A 268 -5.42 -30.07 -0.52
C LEU A 268 -4.86 -29.00 0.43
N ASP A 269 -4.48 -29.38 1.65
CA ASP A 269 -3.82 -28.48 2.60
C ASP A 269 -2.45 -27.99 2.10
N SER A 270 -1.75 -28.78 1.28
CA SER A 270 -0.51 -28.32 0.65
C SER A 270 -0.76 -27.18 -0.36
N PHE A 271 -1.96 -27.07 -0.94
CA PHE A 271 -2.32 -25.90 -1.75
C PHE A 271 -2.58 -24.67 -0.90
N ASN A 272 -3.15 -24.82 0.30
CA ASN A 272 -3.41 -23.72 1.22
C ASN A 272 -2.13 -22.91 1.49
N ILE A 273 -1.01 -23.59 1.71
CA ILE A 273 0.30 -22.95 1.93
C ILE A 273 0.77 -22.17 0.69
N ALA A 274 0.65 -22.76 -0.51
CA ALA A 274 1.02 -22.10 -1.76
C ALA A 274 0.14 -20.86 -2.03
N PHE A 275 -1.18 -20.98 -1.88
CA PHE A 275 -2.12 -19.87 -2.05
C PHE A 275 -1.89 -18.74 -1.06
N LEU A 276 -1.59 -19.07 0.20
CA LEU A 276 -1.25 -18.05 1.21
C LEU A 276 0.01 -17.26 0.83
N LEU A 277 0.99 -17.90 0.19
CA LEU A 277 2.18 -17.19 -0.27
C LEU A 277 1.89 -16.29 -1.46
N ILE A 278 1.12 -16.77 -2.44
CA ILE A 278 0.69 -15.99 -3.60
C ILE A 278 -0.12 -14.77 -3.15
N HIS A 279 -1.11 -14.97 -2.29
CA HIS A 279 -1.93 -13.88 -1.76
C HIS A 279 -1.11 -12.90 -0.89
N ARG A 280 -0.04 -13.38 -0.24
CA ARG A 280 0.87 -12.50 0.52
C ARG A 280 1.76 -11.65 -0.37
N GLN A 281 2.18 -12.16 -1.53
CA GLN A 281 2.99 -11.39 -2.48
C GLN A 281 2.21 -10.20 -3.03
N GLN A 282 0.93 -10.39 -3.38
CA GLN A 282 0.07 -9.29 -3.83
C GLN A 282 -0.10 -8.17 -2.79
N MET A 283 0.03 -8.47 -1.50
CA MET A 283 0.03 -7.45 -0.44
C MET A 283 1.37 -6.72 -0.28
N MET A 284 2.47 -7.32 -0.73
CA MET A 284 3.80 -6.71 -0.72
C MET A 284 4.09 -5.91 -1.99
N ASP A 285 3.36 -6.15 -3.08
CA ASP A 285 3.34 -5.34 -4.30
C ASP A 285 2.62 -4.00 -4.07
N VAL A 286 2.99 -3.30 -2.98
CA VAL A 286 2.85 -1.85 -2.92
C VAL A 286 3.70 -1.32 -4.08
N PRO A 287 3.16 -0.44 -4.95
CA PRO A 287 3.87 0.05 -6.12
C PRO A 287 5.28 0.47 -5.69
N PRO A 288 6.33 -0.07 -6.32
CA PRO A 288 7.68 0.24 -5.92
C PRO A 288 7.79 1.75 -5.93
N GLY A 289 8.16 2.33 -4.79
CA GLY A 289 8.74 3.66 -4.79
C GLY A 289 9.83 3.68 -5.88
N PRO A 290 10.00 4.79 -6.60
CA PRO A 290 10.72 4.84 -7.89
C PRO A 290 12.17 4.29 -7.89
N SER A 291 12.72 3.87 -6.76
CA SER A 291 14.09 3.46 -6.56
C SER A 291 14.40 1.95 -6.53
N CYS A 292 13.43 1.02 -6.65
CA CYS A 292 13.74 -0.43 -6.60
C CYS A 292 13.43 -1.19 -7.90
N ARG A 293 14.28 -0.98 -8.92
CA ARG A 293 14.18 -1.62 -10.25
C ARG A 293 15.27 -2.70 -10.45
N ARG A 294 15.37 -3.69 -9.57
CA ARG A 294 16.28 -4.87 -9.77
C ARG A 294 15.71 -6.18 -9.21
N SER A 295 14.62 -6.67 -9.79
CA SER A 295 14.19 -8.07 -9.64
C SER A 295 13.30 -8.46 -10.83
N THR A 296 13.91 -8.87 -11.93
CA THR A 296 13.27 -9.10 -13.23
C THR A 296 12.51 -10.43 -13.36
N SER A 297 12.66 -11.41 -12.45
CA SER A 297 12.04 -12.73 -12.64
C SER A 297 10.63 -12.86 -12.07
N ALA A 298 10.31 -12.21 -10.95
CA ALA A 298 8.94 -12.19 -10.39
C ALA A 298 8.02 -11.24 -11.18
N ALA A 299 8.59 -10.15 -11.70
CA ALA A 299 7.90 -9.22 -12.59
C ALA A 299 7.38 -9.92 -13.85
N SER A 300 8.10 -10.92 -14.41
CA SER A 300 7.66 -11.60 -15.63
C SER A 300 6.33 -12.37 -15.51
N LEU A 301 6.03 -12.97 -14.35
CA LEU A 301 4.79 -13.74 -14.16
C LEU A 301 3.62 -12.84 -13.74
N LEU A 302 3.90 -11.78 -12.96
CA LEU A 302 2.90 -10.75 -12.64
C LEU A 302 2.57 -9.88 -13.85
N ASN A 303 3.57 -9.58 -14.68
CA ASN A 303 3.35 -8.91 -15.97
C ASN A 303 2.48 -9.77 -16.86
N MET A 304 2.66 -11.09 -16.92
CA MET A 304 1.80 -11.94 -17.76
C MET A 304 0.31 -11.90 -17.34
N ALA A 305 0.01 -11.82 -16.04
CA ALA A 305 -1.36 -11.65 -15.56
C ALA A 305 -1.89 -10.21 -15.80
N ALA A 306 -1.05 -9.20 -15.55
CA ALA A 306 -1.38 -7.80 -15.82
C ALA A 306 -1.54 -7.51 -17.33
N ASP A 307 -0.80 -8.22 -18.18
CA ASP A 307 -0.84 -8.16 -19.64
C ASP A 307 -2.12 -8.82 -20.15
N LEU A 308 -2.56 -9.95 -19.56
CA LEU A 308 -3.87 -10.54 -19.86
C LEU A 308 -5.03 -9.60 -19.49
N GLU A 309 -4.95 -8.96 -18.32
CA GLU A 309 -5.96 -7.98 -17.90
C GLU A 309 -5.97 -6.72 -18.78
N ALA A 310 -4.78 -6.22 -19.16
CA ALA A 310 -4.65 -5.07 -20.05
C ALA A 310 -5.12 -5.40 -21.48
N GLN A 311 -4.86 -6.62 -21.95
CA GLN A 311 -5.34 -7.11 -23.23
C GLN A 311 -6.87 -7.20 -23.24
N ALA A 312 -7.48 -7.76 -22.20
CA ALA A 312 -8.93 -7.85 -22.09
C ALA A 312 -9.61 -6.47 -22.09
N ALA A 313 -9.03 -5.50 -21.36
CA ALA A 313 -9.53 -4.13 -21.35
C ALA A 313 -9.34 -3.42 -22.70
N SER A 314 -8.24 -3.69 -23.41
CA SER A 314 -7.98 -3.16 -24.76
C SER A 314 -8.99 -3.70 -25.79
N GLU A 315 -9.33 -4.98 -25.72
CA GLU A 315 -10.31 -5.61 -26.62
C GLU A 315 -11.73 -5.07 -26.39
N ILE A 316 -12.15 -4.81 -25.15
CA ILE A 316 -13.43 -4.13 -24.86
C ILE A 316 -13.46 -2.72 -25.47
N VAL A 317 -12.37 -1.96 -25.32
CA VAL A 317 -12.31 -0.61 -25.89
C VAL A 317 -12.33 -0.65 -27.41
N GLY A 318 -11.68 -1.64 -28.03
CA GLY A 318 -11.79 -1.90 -29.47
C GLY A 318 -13.24 -2.17 -29.88
N MET A 319 -13.95 -3.04 -29.15
CA MET A 319 -15.36 -3.35 -29.39
C MET A 319 -16.27 -2.10 -29.31
N PHE A 320 -16.04 -1.24 -28.31
CA PHE A 320 -16.79 0.02 -28.17
C PHE A 320 -16.47 1.01 -29.28
N ARG A 321 -15.21 1.08 -29.71
CA ARG A 321 -14.80 1.91 -30.84
C ARG A 321 -15.41 1.44 -32.16
N ASP A 322 -15.53 0.14 -32.37
CA ASP A 322 -16.19 -0.41 -33.56
C ASP A 322 -17.68 -0.05 -33.61
N VAL A 323 -18.34 -0.04 -32.46
CA VAL A 323 -19.73 0.46 -32.35
C VAL A 323 -19.78 1.96 -32.70
N VAL A 324 -18.89 2.78 -32.13
CA VAL A 324 -18.82 4.22 -32.44
C VAL A 324 -18.54 4.46 -33.93
N ASN A 325 -17.58 3.74 -34.51
CA ASN A 325 -17.23 3.83 -35.93
C ASN A 325 -18.41 3.43 -36.81
N THR A 326 -19.14 2.38 -36.46
CA THR A 326 -20.35 1.99 -37.19
C THR A 326 -21.38 3.13 -37.20
N MET A 327 -21.53 3.86 -36.09
CA MET A 327 -22.44 5.01 -35.97
C MET A 327 -22.02 6.24 -36.79
N THR A 328 -20.78 6.32 -37.29
CA THR A 328 -20.31 7.41 -38.17
C THR A 328 -20.94 7.38 -39.56
N HIS A 329 -21.48 6.24 -40.00
CA HIS A 329 -22.20 6.19 -41.27
C HIS A 329 -23.41 7.13 -41.28
N GLU A 330 -23.61 7.82 -42.40
CA GLU A 330 -24.69 8.80 -42.62
C GLU A 330 -26.11 8.22 -42.47
N ARG A 331 -26.24 6.89 -42.45
CA ARG A 331 -27.52 6.18 -42.32
C ARG A 331 -28.16 6.28 -40.93
N PHE A 332 -27.40 6.66 -39.89
CA PHE A 332 -27.90 6.73 -38.52
C PHE A 332 -28.39 8.14 -38.18
N SER A 333 -29.61 8.24 -37.66
CA SER A 333 -30.16 9.52 -37.23
C SER A 333 -29.45 10.05 -35.98
N VAL A 334 -29.60 11.34 -35.70
CA VAL A 334 -29.13 11.96 -34.44
C VAL A 334 -29.71 11.23 -33.22
N VAL A 335 -30.95 10.76 -33.31
CA VAL A 335 -31.65 10.01 -32.24
C VAL A 335 -30.98 8.65 -32.02
N ASP A 336 -30.67 7.94 -33.11
CA ASP A 336 -29.98 6.64 -33.07
C ASP A 336 -28.59 6.74 -32.43
N ARG A 337 -27.82 7.75 -32.86
CA ARG A 337 -26.48 8.07 -32.31
C ARG A 337 -26.55 8.40 -30.82
N THR A 338 -27.56 9.17 -30.43
CA THR A 338 -27.81 9.52 -29.03
C THR A 338 -28.13 8.28 -28.18
N LEU A 339 -29.02 7.40 -28.66
CA LEU A 339 -29.46 6.23 -27.91
C LEU A 339 -28.33 5.21 -27.70
N VAL A 340 -27.51 4.97 -28.73
CA VAL A 340 -26.37 4.03 -28.65
C VAL A 340 -25.29 4.56 -27.71
N MET A 341 -24.92 5.83 -27.84
CA MET A 341 -23.91 6.45 -26.97
C MET A 341 -24.38 6.49 -25.51
N CYS A 342 -25.65 6.80 -25.26
CA CYS A 342 -26.18 6.77 -23.91
C CYS A 342 -26.22 5.35 -23.32
N SER A 343 -26.65 4.35 -24.10
CA SER A 343 -26.68 2.95 -23.64
C SER A 343 -25.27 2.45 -23.29
N LEU A 344 -24.27 2.82 -24.08
CA LEU A 344 -22.87 2.49 -23.82
C LEU A 344 -22.36 3.15 -22.53
N LYS A 345 -22.64 4.44 -22.33
CA LYS A 345 -22.30 5.15 -21.10
C LYS A 345 -22.96 4.53 -19.86
N CYS A 346 -24.25 4.20 -19.95
CA CYS A 346 -24.98 3.57 -18.86
C CYS A 346 -24.46 2.15 -18.56
N LEU A 347 -24.04 1.39 -19.58
CA LEU A 347 -23.37 0.10 -19.40
C LEU A 347 -22.04 0.26 -18.65
N ILE A 348 -21.19 1.21 -19.06
CA ILE A 348 -19.91 1.48 -18.40
C ILE A 348 -20.15 1.94 -16.95
N GLY A 349 -21.12 2.84 -16.73
CA GLY A 349 -21.48 3.36 -15.41
C GLY A 349 -22.17 2.35 -14.47
N GLY A 350 -22.64 1.21 -14.99
CA GLY A 350 -23.35 0.20 -14.19
C GLY A 350 -24.83 0.48 -13.97
N TYR A 351 -25.41 1.37 -14.77
CA TYR A 351 -26.85 1.69 -14.76
C TYR A 351 -27.66 0.83 -15.74
N LEU A 352 -26.98 0.09 -16.62
CA LEU A 352 -27.59 -0.78 -17.62
C LEU A 352 -26.92 -2.16 -17.57
N SER A 353 -27.72 -3.23 -17.67
CA SER A 353 -27.19 -4.59 -17.86
C SER A 353 -26.70 -4.79 -19.30
N PHE A 354 -25.85 -5.79 -19.54
CA PHE A 354 -25.41 -6.11 -20.90
C PHE A 354 -26.60 -6.51 -21.79
N ASP A 355 -27.59 -7.23 -21.26
CA ASP A 355 -28.78 -7.65 -22.02
C ASP A 355 -29.61 -6.46 -22.50
N GLU A 356 -29.77 -5.43 -21.66
CA GLU A 356 -30.47 -4.20 -22.03
C GLU A 356 -29.66 -3.35 -23.03
N TYR A 357 -28.34 -3.27 -22.83
CA TYR A 357 -27.44 -2.64 -23.81
C TYR A 357 -27.54 -3.34 -25.17
N ALA A 358 -27.45 -4.66 -25.18
CA ALA A 358 -27.57 -5.52 -26.34
C ALA A 358 -28.91 -5.32 -27.07
N GLN A 359 -30.01 -5.24 -26.33
CA GLN A 359 -31.33 -4.98 -26.89
C GLN A 359 -31.42 -3.59 -27.53
N ASN A 360 -30.89 -2.56 -26.87
CA ASN A 360 -30.86 -1.20 -27.42
C ASN A 360 -29.96 -1.12 -28.66
N LEU A 361 -28.82 -1.82 -28.67
CA LEU A 361 -27.93 -1.87 -29.81
C LEU A 361 -28.57 -2.58 -31.01
N ARG A 362 -29.24 -3.72 -30.78
CA ARG A 362 -29.97 -4.46 -31.84
C ARG A 362 -31.09 -3.64 -32.46
N ARG A 363 -31.79 -2.82 -31.67
CA ARG A 363 -32.86 -1.94 -32.19
C ARG A 363 -32.33 -0.89 -33.16
N VAL A 364 -31.11 -0.40 -32.94
CA VAL A 364 -30.54 0.70 -33.72
C VAL A 364 -29.67 0.20 -34.88
N ILE A 365 -28.79 -0.78 -34.62
CA ILE A 365 -27.75 -1.22 -35.55
C ILE A 365 -28.09 -2.59 -36.18
N GLY A 366 -29.08 -3.31 -35.65
CA GLY A 366 -29.38 -4.70 -36.03
C GLY A 366 -28.44 -5.70 -35.36
N GLU A 367 -28.34 -6.92 -35.91
CA GLU A 367 -27.38 -7.92 -35.41
C GLU A 367 -25.95 -7.42 -35.68
N HIS A 368 -25.23 -7.11 -34.59
CA HIS A 368 -23.85 -6.64 -34.63
C HIS A 368 -22.95 -7.64 -33.85
N PRO A 369 -21.71 -7.91 -34.28
CA PRO A 369 -20.81 -8.85 -33.58
C PRO A 369 -20.63 -8.56 -32.08
N CYS A 370 -20.68 -7.28 -31.69
CA CYS A 370 -20.63 -6.82 -30.30
C CYS A 370 -21.84 -7.25 -29.45
N VAL A 371 -22.86 -7.88 -30.04
CA VAL A 371 -24.04 -8.42 -29.35
C VAL A 371 -24.10 -9.94 -29.38
N SER A 372 -23.02 -10.60 -29.79
CA SER A 372 -22.88 -12.05 -29.73
C SER A 372 -22.80 -12.54 -28.28
N GLU A 373 -23.15 -13.80 -28.06
CA GLU A 373 -23.00 -14.45 -26.74
C GLU A 373 -21.53 -14.53 -26.30
N GLU A 374 -20.60 -14.59 -27.26
CA GLU A 374 -19.16 -14.51 -27.00
C GLU A 374 -18.76 -13.12 -26.48
N ALA A 375 -19.27 -12.05 -27.11
CA ALA A 375 -19.07 -10.68 -26.63
C ALA A 375 -19.69 -10.46 -25.24
N ARG A 376 -20.83 -11.09 -24.94
CA ARG A 376 -21.44 -11.08 -23.60
C ARG A 376 -20.50 -11.63 -22.54
N GLN A 377 -20.03 -12.86 -22.72
CA GLN A 377 -19.15 -13.51 -21.75
C GLN A 377 -17.86 -12.71 -21.53
N PHE A 378 -17.35 -12.10 -22.61
CA PHE A 378 -16.18 -11.26 -22.57
C PHE A 378 -16.41 -9.94 -21.81
N VAL A 379 -17.50 -9.23 -22.11
CA VAL A 379 -17.85 -7.97 -21.43
C VAL A 379 -18.18 -8.22 -19.96
N ASP A 380 -18.94 -9.25 -19.62
CA ASP A 380 -19.26 -9.59 -18.22
C ASP A 380 -17.99 -9.87 -17.39
N ALA A 381 -16.98 -10.52 -18.00
CA ALA A 381 -15.72 -10.81 -17.33
C ALA A 381 -14.83 -9.57 -17.12
N ALA A 382 -14.75 -8.67 -18.10
CA ALA A 382 -13.78 -7.56 -18.07
C ALA A 382 -14.37 -6.19 -17.70
N LEU A 383 -15.69 -6.00 -17.73
CA LEU A 383 -16.35 -4.75 -17.34
C LEU A 383 -16.12 -4.33 -15.87
N PRO A 384 -16.08 -5.24 -14.86
CA PRO A 384 -15.72 -4.87 -13.49
C PRO A 384 -14.30 -4.29 -13.39
N THR A 385 -13.33 -4.88 -14.10
CA THR A 385 -11.94 -4.45 -14.15
C THR A 385 -11.81 -3.10 -14.84
N LEU A 386 -12.51 -2.89 -15.96
CA LEU A 386 -12.56 -1.62 -16.66
C LEU A 386 -13.11 -0.51 -15.76
N ARG A 387 -14.22 -0.76 -15.06
CA ARG A 387 -14.79 0.18 -14.07
C ARG A 387 -13.79 0.50 -12.96
N GLN A 388 -13.12 -0.51 -12.42
CA GLN A 388 -12.12 -0.32 -11.37
C GLN A 388 -10.93 0.53 -11.83
N ARG A 389 -10.43 0.31 -13.06
CA ARG A 389 -9.34 1.08 -13.65
C ARG A 389 -9.77 2.53 -13.90
N MET A 390 -10.94 2.75 -14.49
CA MET A 390 -11.51 4.09 -14.73
C MET A 390 -11.81 4.85 -13.43
N ARG A 391 -12.02 4.14 -12.31
CA ARG A 391 -12.16 4.72 -10.96
C ARG A 391 -10.82 5.10 -10.31
N ALA A 392 -9.72 4.46 -10.73
CA ALA A 392 -8.42 4.64 -10.10
C ALA A 392 -7.59 5.77 -10.74
N ALA A 393 -7.71 5.94 -12.06
CA ALA A 393 -7.02 6.98 -12.84
C ALA A 393 -7.64 7.13 -14.24
N ASN A 394 -7.16 8.11 -15.00
CA ASN A 394 -7.41 8.17 -16.45
C ASN A 394 -6.92 6.87 -17.10
N PHE A 395 -7.84 6.13 -17.72
CA PHE A 395 -7.53 4.87 -18.39
C PHE A 395 -7.20 5.12 -19.86
N PHE A 396 -5.98 4.76 -20.26
CA PHE A 396 -5.50 4.93 -21.63
C PHE A 396 -5.43 3.59 -22.35
N VAL A 397 -5.92 3.55 -23.59
CA VAL A 397 -5.74 2.41 -24.52
C VAL A 397 -5.25 2.97 -25.85
N ASN A 398 -4.07 2.51 -26.31
CA ASN A 398 -3.42 3.01 -27.52
C ASN A 398 -3.31 4.55 -27.55
N ASP A 399 -2.81 5.14 -26.45
CA ASP A 399 -2.66 6.59 -26.24
C ASP A 399 -3.95 7.42 -26.22
N VAL A 400 -5.11 6.78 -26.29
CA VAL A 400 -6.42 7.45 -26.18
C VAL A 400 -6.98 7.28 -24.77
N SER A 401 -7.32 8.40 -24.12
CA SER A 401 -8.00 8.37 -22.83
C SER A 401 -9.45 7.94 -23.02
N VAL A 402 -9.77 6.74 -22.54
CA VAL A 402 -11.13 6.16 -22.60
C VAL A 402 -12.13 7.03 -21.85
N ASN A 403 -11.70 7.60 -20.73
CA ASN A 403 -12.49 8.57 -19.95
C ASN A 403 -12.87 9.81 -20.79
N GLN A 404 -11.94 10.33 -21.61
CA GLN A 404 -12.19 11.48 -22.50
C GLN A 404 -12.97 11.09 -23.76
N GLU A 405 -12.70 9.91 -24.34
CA GLU A 405 -13.38 9.41 -25.54
C GLU A 405 -14.88 9.26 -25.28
N PHE A 406 -15.23 8.67 -24.14
CA PHE A 406 -16.62 8.38 -23.76
C PHE A 406 -17.21 9.36 -22.74
N GLY A 407 -16.50 10.38 -22.28
CA GLY A 407 -17.05 11.38 -21.36
C GLY A 407 -17.46 10.81 -20.00
N VAL A 408 -16.72 9.83 -19.50
CA VAL A 408 -16.97 9.14 -18.23
C VAL A 408 -15.88 9.57 -17.24
N PHE A 409 -16.24 10.42 -16.29
CA PHE A 409 -15.32 10.99 -15.32
C PHE A 409 -15.67 10.56 -13.89
N GLN A 410 -14.71 10.74 -12.99
CA GLN A 410 -14.82 10.36 -11.59
C GLN A 410 -15.56 11.40 -10.75
N HIS A 411 -16.16 10.91 -9.66
CA HIS A 411 -16.44 11.49 -8.32
C HIS A 411 -17.90 11.25 -7.95
N PHE A 412 -18.22 10.43 -6.95
CA PHE A 412 -17.88 10.53 -5.52
C PHE A 412 -17.81 9.14 -4.86
N ILE A 413 -17.24 9.08 -3.66
CA ILE A 413 -17.49 7.96 -2.75
C ILE A 413 -18.88 8.24 -2.15
N ASP A 414 -19.83 7.32 -2.34
CA ASP A 414 -21.13 7.45 -1.69
C ASP A 414 -20.97 7.40 -0.15
N GLN A 415 -22.07 7.65 0.57
CA GLN A 415 -22.03 7.64 2.04
C GLN A 415 -21.67 6.26 2.64
N GLU A 416 -21.61 5.20 1.82
CA GLU A 416 -21.29 3.83 2.20
C GLU A 416 -19.82 3.46 1.90
N GLY A 417 -19.07 4.33 1.25
CA GLY A 417 -17.68 4.05 0.89
C GLY A 417 -17.50 3.46 -0.52
N HIS A 418 -18.56 3.35 -1.33
CA HIS A 418 -18.48 2.85 -2.68
C HIS A 418 -18.16 3.97 -3.67
N ALA A 419 -17.18 3.73 -4.55
CA ALA A 419 -16.90 4.63 -5.66
C ALA A 419 -18.01 4.56 -6.70
N VAL A 420 -18.83 5.62 -6.80
CA VAL A 420 -19.86 5.78 -7.83
C VAL A 420 -19.27 6.53 -9.02
N VAL A 421 -19.52 6.03 -10.23
CA VAL A 421 -19.05 6.67 -11.48
C VAL A 421 -20.11 7.67 -11.93
N ALA A 422 -19.80 8.96 -11.87
CA ALA A 422 -20.71 10.01 -12.31
C ALA A 422 -20.58 10.24 -13.83
N LEU A 423 -21.67 10.00 -14.56
CA LEU A 423 -21.75 10.17 -16.02
C LEU A 423 -22.10 11.61 -16.39
N PHE A 424 -21.15 12.56 -16.38
CA PHE A 424 -21.54 13.98 -16.58
C PHE A 424 -20.61 14.85 -17.44
N ALA A 425 -19.69 14.29 -18.24
CA ALA A 425 -18.99 15.12 -19.21
C ALA A 425 -19.31 14.73 -20.64
N THR A 426 -19.24 15.74 -21.51
CA THR A 426 -19.26 15.56 -22.94
C THR A 426 -18.01 14.80 -23.38
N GLY A 427 -18.20 13.60 -23.92
CA GLY A 427 -17.12 12.79 -24.51
C GLY A 427 -16.79 13.25 -25.92
N MET A 428 -15.55 13.00 -26.37
CA MET A 428 -15.13 13.30 -27.75
C MET A 428 -16.06 12.69 -28.80
N ALA A 429 -16.57 11.48 -28.55
CA ALA A 429 -17.54 10.83 -29.44
C ALA A 429 -18.86 11.62 -29.56
N GLU A 430 -19.33 12.25 -28.48
CA GLU A 430 -20.56 13.06 -28.51
C GLU A 430 -20.36 14.38 -29.25
N CYS A 431 -19.17 14.97 -29.13
CA CYS A 431 -18.77 16.12 -29.93
C CYS A 431 -18.72 15.79 -31.42
N MET A 432 -18.15 14.62 -31.77
CA MET A 432 -18.02 14.17 -33.15
C MET A 432 -19.40 14.02 -33.83
N PHE A 433 -20.42 13.61 -33.08
CA PHE A 433 -21.77 13.44 -33.62
C PHE A 433 -22.71 14.64 -33.43
N ALA A 434 -22.26 15.71 -32.76
CA ALA A 434 -23.09 16.86 -32.38
C ALA A 434 -24.36 16.46 -31.59
N ILE A 435 -24.24 15.51 -30.66
CA ILE A 435 -25.37 14.94 -29.88
C ILE A 435 -25.32 15.28 -28.38
N GLN A 436 -24.41 16.17 -27.98
CA GLN A 436 -24.04 16.47 -26.61
C GLN A 436 -25.26 16.78 -25.72
N ASP A 437 -26.15 17.65 -26.19
CA ASP A 437 -27.32 18.12 -25.44
C ASP A 437 -28.38 17.02 -25.28
N ASN A 438 -28.43 16.06 -26.21
CA ASN A 438 -29.44 15.00 -26.21
C ASN A 438 -29.02 13.80 -25.36
N VAL A 439 -27.74 13.46 -25.32
CA VAL A 439 -27.25 12.26 -24.58
C VAL A 439 -27.46 12.44 -23.08
N HIS A 440 -27.19 13.63 -22.55
CA HIS A 440 -27.40 13.93 -21.14
C HIS A 440 -28.87 13.73 -20.71
N VAL A 441 -29.81 14.24 -21.50
CA VAL A 441 -31.25 14.11 -21.23
C VAL A 441 -31.69 12.64 -21.23
N VAL A 442 -31.23 11.86 -22.22
CA VAL A 442 -31.59 10.44 -22.31
C VAL A 442 -30.99 9.63 -21.17
N CYS A 443 -29.74 9.91 -20.79
CA CYS A 443 -29.08 9.17 -19.70
C CYS A 443 -29.71 9.48 -18.35
N GLN A 444 -30.09 10.73 -18.10
CA GLN A 444 -30.85 11.08 -16.90
C GLN A 444 -32.19 10.35 -16.84
N ASN A 445 -32.89 10.20 -17.97
CA ASN A 445 -34.15 9.44 -18.02
C ASN A 445 -33.95 7.95 -17.73
N ILE A 446 -32.87 7.32 -18.22
CA ILE A 446 -32.53 5.92 -17.92
C ILE A 446 -32.24 5.77 -16.42
N ILE A 447 -31.39 6.64 -15.87
CA ILE A 447 -31.01 6.63 -14.45
C ILE A 447 -32.25 6.78 -13.55
N ASN A 448 -33.12 7.73 -13.86
CA ASN A 448 -34.36 7.96 -13.11
C ASN A 448 -35.25 6.72 -13.11
N ARG A 449 -35.42 6.03 -14.25
CA ARG A 449 -36.17 4.78 -14.33
C ARG A 449 -35.55 3.67 -13.49
N THR A 450 -34.22 3.53 -13.51
CA THR A 450 -33.52 2.52 -12.69
C THR A 450 -33.71 2.80 -11.20
N HIS A 451 -33.68 4.07 -10.78
CA HIS A 451 -33.97 4.46 -9.41
C HIS A 451 -35.43 4.23 -9.01
N GLU A 452 -36.40 4.50 -9.90
CA GLU A 452 -37.82 4.18 -9.67
C GLU A 452 -38.03 2.68 -9.46
N VAL A 453 -37.38 1.83 -10.26
CA VAL A 453 -37.45 0.36 -10.11
C VAL A 453 -36.82 -0.10 -8.79
N GLN A 454 -35.74 0.54 -8.34
CA GLN A 454 -35.12 0.25 -7.04
C GLN A 454 -35.97 0.75 -5.86
N ALA A 455 -36.62 1.91 -5.99
CA ALA A 455 -37.46 2.50 -4.94
C ALA A 455 -38.73 1.69 -4.65
N VAL A 456 -39.20 0.86 -5.60
CA VAL A 456 -40.33 -0.06 -5.40
C VAL A 456 -39.96 -1.25 -4.47
N ASN A 457 -38.69 -1.40 -4.07
CA ASN A 457 -38.23 -2.32 -3.02
C ASN A 457 -37.77 -1.51 -1.77
N PRO A 458 -38.65 -1.20 -0.79
CA PRO A 458 -38.38 -0.19 0.23
C PRO A 458 -37.46 -0.64 1.39
N ALA A 459 -36.84 -1.80 1.29
CA ALA A 459 -36.08 -2.36 2.40
C ALA A 459 -34.62 -1.86 2.45
N LEU A 460 -34.37 -0.57 2.25
CA LEU A 460 -33.15 0.09 2.72
C LEU A 460 -33.23 1.61 2.54
N THR A 461 -32.78 2.32 3.58
CA THR A 461 -32.39 3.75 3.64
C THR A 461 -33.43 4.78 4.08
N SER A 462 -33.26 5.23 5.32
CA SER A 462 -33.71 6.53 5.83
C SER A 462 -32.55 7.16 6.59
N HIS A 463 -31.83 8.11 5.98
CA HIS A 463 -31.01 9.06 6.73
C HIS A 463 -30.84 10.37 5.97
N GLU A 464 -31.01 11.45 6.72
CA GLU A 464 -31.00 12.85 6.29
C GLU A 464 -29.55 13.38 6.21
N PRO A 465 -29.19 14.16 5.17
CA PRO A 465 -27.80 14.56 4.91
C PRO A 465 -27.28 15.59 5.92
N LYS A 466 -26.02 15.41 6.35
CA LYS A 466 -25.28 16.41 7.15
C LYS A 466 -24.77 17.53 6.24
N ILE A 467 -25.14 18.77 6.59
CA ILE A 467 -24.83 20.00 5.86
C ILE A 467 -23.45 20.54 6.31
N ALA A 468 -22.54 20.78 5.37
CA ALA A 468 -21.27 21.47 5.61
C ALA A 468 -21.49 22.94 5.99
N PRO A 469 -20.60 23.56 6.80
CA PRO A 469 -20.74 24.96 7.20
C PRO A 469 -20.69 25.90 5.99
N ARG A 470 -21.66 26.82 5.90
CA ARG A 470 -21.85 27.72 4.75
C ARG A 470 -20.67 28.68 4.60
N PRO A 471 -20.00 28.76 3.43
CA PRO A 471 -18.96 29.74 3.21
C PRO A 471 -19.55 31.17 3.16
N PRO A 472 -18.89 32.17 3.80
CA PRO A 472 -19.33 33.55 3.76
C PRO A 472 -19.32 34.08 2.32
N GLY A 473 -20.44 34.64 1.86
CA GLY A 473 -20.62 35.21 0.52
C GLY A 473 -21.36 34.33 -0.50
N SER A 474 -21.59 33.05 -0.20
CA SER A 474 -22.32 32.12 -1.08
C SER A 474 -23.79 32.53 -1.32
N LYS A 475 -24.44 33.16 -0.33
CA LYS A 475 -25.79 33.76 -0.45
C LYS A 475 -25.84 34.94 -1.43
N VAL A 476 -24.75 35.70 -1.54
CA VAL A 476 -24.65 36.85 -2.46
C VAL A 476 -24.59 36.36 -3.90
N PHE A 477 -23.80 35.32 -4.18
CA PHE A 477 -23.73 34.70 -5.50
C PHE A 477 -25.06 34.09 -5.94
N ARG A 478 -25.78 33.45 -5.01
CA ARG A 478 -27.15 32.97 -5.27
C ARG A 478 -28.09 34.12 -5.63
N ASN A 479 -28.10 35.20 -4.83
CA ASN A 479 -28.98 36.34 -5.10
C ASN A 479 -28.66 37.00 -6.44
N LEU A 480 -27.38 37.07 -6.82
CA LEU A 480 -26.95 37.54 -8.14
C LEU A 480 -27.51 36.62 -9.24
N LEU A 481 -27.34 35.30 -9.13
CA LEU A 481 -27.87 34.32 -10.09
C LEU A 481 -29.39 34.35 -10.21
N VAL A 482 -30.10 34.55 -9.10
CA VAL A 482 -31.56 34.71 -9.09
C VAL A 482 -31.95 36.01 -9.82
N ALA A 483 -31.28 37.12 -9.53
CA ALA A 483 -31.53 38.40 -10.21
C ALA A 483 -31.22 38.32 -11.72
N VAL A 484 -30.13 37.64 -12.10
CA VAL A 484 -29.79 37.35 -13.49
C VAL A 484 -30.91 36.58 -14.20
N ASN A 485 -31.59 35.67 -13.49
CA ASN A 485 -32.65 34.84 -14.04
C ASN A 485 -34.03 35.53 -14.08
N GLU A 486 -34.26 36.54 -13.23
CA GLU A 486 -35.53 37.25 -13.13
C GLU A 486 -35.60 38.52 -14.00
N VAL A 487 -34.45 39.11 -14.36
CA VAL A 487 -34.42 40.35 -15.16
C VAL A 487 -34.36 40.06 -16.65
N SER A 488 -35.23 40.70 -17.42
CA SER A 488 -35.19 40.73 -18.88
C SER A 488 -34.07 41.63 -19.41
N LEU A 489 -32.81 41.20 -19.23
CA LEU A 489 -31.67 41.82 -19.87
C LEU A 489 -31.56 41.38 -21.33
N PRO A 490 -31.04 42.24 -22.24
CA PRO A 490 -30.65 41.81 -23.57
C PRO A 490 -29.68 40.62 -23.52
N THR A 491 -29.85 39.64 -24.41
CA THR A 491 -29.05 38.41 -24.50
C THR A 491 -27.53 38.66 -24.44
N MET A 492 -27.07 39.76 -25.04
CA MET A 492 -25.66 40.19 -25.03
C MET A 492 -25.17 40.66 -23.65
N GLU A 493 -26.00 41.37 -22.89
CA GLU A 493 -25.64 41.83 -21.54
C GLU A 493 -25.62 40.64 -20.56
N LEU A 494 -26.56 39.72 -20.74
CA LEU A 494 -26.73 38.52 -19.92
C LEU A 494 -25.57 37.52 -20.13
N SER A 495 -25.23 37.24 -21.39
CA SER A 495 -24.09 36.39 -21.75
C SER A 495 -22.75 36.99 -21.29
N SER A 496 -22.58 38.31 -21.43
CA SER A 496 -21.39 39.01 -20.91
C SER A 496 -21.26 38.86 -19.40
N MET A 497 -22.34 39.04 -18.65
CA MET A 497 -22.31 38.93 -17.19
C MET A 497 -21.96 37.51 -16.70
N ILE A 498 -22.59 36.48 -17.28
CA ILE A 498 -22.29 35.09 -16.89
C ILE A 498 -20.87 34.71 -17.30
N ALA A 499 -20.40 35.10 -18.49
CA ALA A 499 -19.04 34.83 -18.95
C ALA A 499 -17.98 35.42 -18.01
N HIS A 500 -18.17 36.68 -17.60
CA HIS A 500 -17.25 37.36 -16.68
C HIS A 500 -17.32 36.76 -15.27
N LEU A 501 -18.49 36.30 -14.83
CA LEU A 501 -18.67 35.64 -13.53
C LEU A 501 -17.93 34.30 -13.47
N LYS A 502 -18.01 33.49 -14.53
CA LYS A 502 -17.21 32.27 -14.65
C LYS A 502 -15.72 32.55 -14.63
N CYS A 503 -15.28 33.54 -15.41
CA CYS A 503 -13.88 33.93 -15.48
C CYS A 503 -13.36 34.48 -14.15
N LEU A 504 -14.20 35.16 -13.37
CA LEU A 504 -13.87 35.62 -12.02
C LEU A 504 -13.68 34.45 -11.05
N ILE A 505 -14.60 33.47 -11.06
CA ILE A 505 -14.53 32.30 -10.19
C ILE A 505 -13.30 31.46 -10.49
N VAL A 506 -12.98 31.26 -11.77
CA VAL A 506 -11.78 30.52 -12.21
C VAL A 506 -10.47 31.33 -12.06
N GLY A 507 -10.56 32.64 -11.80
CA GLY A 507 -9.39 33.49 -11.63
C GLY A 507 -8.72 33.94 -12.92
N LEU A 508 -9.44 33.87 -14.04
CA LEU A 508 -9.01 34.43 -15.33
C LEU A 508 -9.13 35.97 -15.36
N ILE A 509 -9.97 36.55 -14.51
CA ILE A 509 -10.17 38.00 -14.40
C ILE A 509 -9.97 38.43 -12.95
N GLU A 510 -9.20 39.50 -12.77
CA GLU A 510 -9.06 40.17 -11.47
C GLU A 510 -10.39 40.78 -11.06
N SER A 511 -10.75 40.64 -9.78
CA SER A 511 -12.02 41.10 -9.25
C SER A 511 -12.29 42.59 -9.49
N ARG A 512 -11.26 43.44 -9.40
CA ARG A 512 -11.36 44.87 -9.75
C ARG A 512 -11.77 45.09 -11.23
N LYS A 513 -11.20 44.32 -12.15
CA LYS A 513 -11.50 44.41 -13.60
C LYS A 513 -12.89 43.86 -13.92
N PHE A 514 -13.31 42.81 -13.22
CA PHE A 514 -14.68 42.29 -13.28
C PHE A 514 -15.69 43.40 -12.91
N PHE A 515 -15.49 44.09 -11.78
CA PHE A 515 -16.41 45.14 -11.36
C PHE A 515 -16.40 46.35 -12.29
N GLN A 516 -15.24 46.81 -12.77
CA GLN A 516 -15.19 47.87 -13.78
C GLN A 516 -15.96 47.54 -15.06
N THR A 517 -15.96 46.26 -15.45
CA THR A 517 -16.66 45.80 -16.66
C THR A 517 -18.17 45.65 -16.43
N LEU A 518 -18.56 45.30 -15.21
CA LEU A 518 -19.95 44.99 -14.85
C LEU A 518 -20.69 46.10 -14.09
N GLU A 519 -20.01 47.15 -13.65
CA GLU A 519 -20.59 48.31 -12.94
C GLU A 519 -21.88 48.85 -13.58
N PRO A 520 -21.95 49.13 -14.90
CA PRO A 520 -23.19 49.61 -15.51
C PRO A 520 -24.33 48.59 -15.50
N LEU A 521 -24.03 47.28 -15.50
CA LEU A 521 -25.03 46.21 -15.43
C LEU A 521 -25.48 45.96 -14.00
N LEU A 522 -24.54 45.98 -13.04
CA LEU A 522 -24.82 45.89 -11.62
C LEU A 522 -25.65 47.08 -11.14
N ALA A 523 -25.43 48.28 -11.67
CA ALA A 523 -26.26 49.45 -11.38
C ALA A 523 -27.72 49.28 -11.85
N LYS A 524 -27.94 48.68 -13.04
CA LYS A 524 -29.28 48.34 -13.53
C LYS A 524 -29.95 47.28 -12.65
N LEU A 525 -29.21 46.25 -12.25
CA LEU A 525 -29.72 45.17 -11.39
C LEU A 525 -30.00 45.65 -9.95
N ALA A 526 -29.17 46.56 -9.41
CA ALA A 526 -29.35 47.13 -8.09
C ALA A 526 -30.66 47.91 -7.96
N PHE A 527 -31.09 48.59 -9.03
CA PHE A 527 -32.39 49.27 -9.07
C PHE A 527 -33.58 48.30 -8.94
N SER A 528 -33.48 47.10 -9.52
CA SER A 528 -34.53 46.08 -9.47
C SER A 528 -34.43 45.16 -8.24
N PHE A 529 -33.24 45.02 -7.66
CA PHE A 529 -32.97 44.15 -6.52
C PHE A 529 -32.14 44.90 -5.45
N PRO A 530 -32.79 45.57 -4.49
CA PRO A 530 -32.12 46.31 -3.40
C PRO A 530 -31.18 45.42 -2.55
N SER A 531 -31.38 44.10 -2.59
CA SER A 531 -30.49 43.12 -1.96
C SER A 531 -29.08 43.07 -2.59
N ILE A 532 -28.91 43.59 -3.81
CA ILE A 532 -27.62 43.78 -4.48
C ILE A 532 -26.96 45.09 -4.03
N GLU A 533 -27.75 46.12 -3.69
CA GLU A 533 -27.28 47.43 -3.21
C GLU A 533 -26.58 47.34 -1.84
N MET A 534 -26.94 46.36 -1.03
CA MET A 534 -26.33 46.11 0.29
C MET A 534 -24.97 45.40 0.23
N VAL A 535 -24.50 45.02 -0.96
CA VAL A 535 -23.25 44.29 -1.12
C VAL A 535 -22.10 45.29 -1.23
N MET A 536 -21.55 45.65 -0.07
CA MET A 536 -20.29 46.38 0.05
C MET A 536 -19.23 45.70 -0.83
N LEU A 537 -18.94 46.31 -1.98
CA LEU A 537 -17.89 45.94 -2.94
C LEU A 537 -16.58 45.50 -2.26
N PRO A 538 -16.11 46.13 -1.16
CA PRO A 538 -14.91 45.68 -0.44
C PRO A 538 -15.04 44.28 0.20
N HIS A 539 -16.24 43.91 0.67
CA HIS A 539 -16.49 42.63 1.35
C HIS A 539 -16.50 41.44 0.37
N LEU A 540 -16.98 41.66 -0.86
CA LEU A 540 -16.86 40.67 -1.93
C LEU A 540 -15.41 40.50 -2.40
N LEU A 541 -14.65 41.61 -2.43
CA LEU A 541 -13.29 41.68 -2.94
C LEU A 541 -12.24 41.00 -2.04
N ASP A 542 -12.33 41.18 -0.71
CA ASP A 542 -11.25 40.78 0.20
C ASP A 542 -11.42 39.39 0.84
N GLY A 543 -12.61 38.76 0.74
CA GLY A 543 -12.83 37.47 1.42
C GLY A 543 -13.77 36.48 0.74
N ALA A 544 -14.88 36.94 0.13
CA ALA A 544 -15.91 36.04 -0.36
C ALA A 544 -15.52 35.27 -1.62
N ILE A 545 -14.90 35.92 -2.61
CA ILE A 545 -14.52 35.27 -3.88
C ILE A 545 -13.42 34.21 -3.67
N PRO A 546 -12.33 34.49 -2.93
CA PRO A 546 -11.32 33.46 -2.63
C PRO A 546 -11.87 32.30 -1.79
N SER A 547 -12.79 32.58 -0.86
CA SER A 547 -13.42 31.56 -0.01
C SER A 547 -14.39 30.69 -0.80
N LEU A 548 -15.19 31.30 -1.71
CA LEU A 548 -16.08 30.57 -2.59
C LEU A 548 -15.30 29.71 -3.58
N ARG A 549 -14.22 30.25 -4.16
CA ARG A 549 -13.31 29.48 -5.03
C ARG A 549 -12.76 28.26 -4.30
N ARG A 550 -12.19 28.45 -3.11
CA ARG A 550 -11.69 27.35 -2.28
C ARG A 550 -12.76 26.33 -1.91
N ALA A 551 -13.97 26.79 -1.60
CA ALA A 551 -15.09 25.88 -1.34
C ALA A 551 -15.45 25.05 -2.58
N MET A 552 -15.51 25.68 -3.76
CA MET A 552 -15.79 25.03 -5.05
C MET A 552 -14.67 24.09 -5.53
N GLU A 553 -13.45 24.25 -5.02
CA GLU A 553 -12.31 23.35 -5.26
C GLU A 553 -12.41 22.04 -4.45
N ILE A 554 -13.03 22.12 -3.27
CA ILE A 554 -13.15 21.00 -2.32
C ILE A 554 -14.44 20.21 -2.57
N GLU A 555 -15.56 20.90 -2.76
CA GLU A 555 -16.88 20.28 -2.89
C GLU A 555 -17.89 21.16 -3.65
N ASP A 556 -19.04 20.58 -4.01
CA ASP A 556 -20.15 21.32 -4.60
C ASP A 556 -20.75 22.32 -3.59
N VAL A 557 -20.79 23.60 -3.95
CA VAL A 557 -21.34 24.63 -3.07
C VAL A 557 -22.85 24.72 -3.25
N ILE A 558 -23.59 24.12 -2.31
CA ILE A 558 -25.06 24.13 -2.28
C ILE A 558 -25.56 25.22 -1.32
N VAL A 559 -26.28 26.20 -1.85
CA VAL A 559 -26.88 27.30 -1.06
C VAL A 559 -28.39 27.29 -1.25
N ASP A 560 -29.11 27.02 -0.16
CA ASP A 560 -30.58 27.00 -0.13
C ASP A 560 -31.17 26.18 -1.31
N GLY A 561 -30.61 24.98 -1.52
CA GLY A 561 -31.02 24.03 -2.58
C GLY A 561 -30.43 24.29 -3.97
N CYS A 562 -29.67 25.37 -4.16
CA CYS A 562 -29.07 25.73 -5.44
C CYS A 562 -27.58 25.34 -5.47
N ASN A 563 -27.18 24.48 -6.41
CA ASN A 563 -25.78 24.08 -6.62
C ASN A 563 -25.09 25.11 -7.54
N ILE A 564 -24.24 25.95 -6.95
CA ILE A 564 -23.60 27.07 -7.65
C ILE A 564 -22.67 26.57 -8.77
N ASN A 565 -21.95 25.47 -8.53
CA ASN A 565 -21.04 24.86 -9.50
C ASN A 565 -21.77 24.43 -10.78
N ARG A 566 -22.96 23.82 -10.63
CA ARG A 566 -23.80 23.40 -11.76
C ARG A 566 -24.53 24.54 -12.45
N GLU A 567 -25.01 25.53 -11.69
CA GLU A 567 -25.66 26.71 -12.27
C GLU A 567 -24.71 27.51 -13.16
N LEU A 568 -23.45 27.59 -12.76
CA LEU A 568 -22.40 28.28 -13.49
C LEU A 568 -21.58 27.39 -14.41
N GLY A 569 -21.72 26.06 -14.39
CA GLY A 569 -20.88 25.17 -15.19
C GLY A 569 -19.38 25.36 -14.93
N VAL A 570 -18.97 25.55 -13.67
CA VAL A 570 -17.57 25.72 -13.27
C VAL A 570 -17.18 24.56 -12.35
N LEU A 571 -16.19 23.78 -12.78
CA LEU A 571 -15.56 22.72 -11.99
C LEU A 571 -14.08 23.06 -11.82
N VAL A 572 -13.61 23.17 -10.58
CA VAL A 572 -12.20 23.40 -10.27
C VAL A 572 -11.71 22.17 -9.52
N HIS A 573 -10.97 21.29 -10.20
CA HIS A 573 -10.38 20.12 -9.53
C HIS A 573 -8.97 19.88 -10.07
N ASP A 574 -7.99 19.94 -9.18
CA ASP A 574 -6.72 19.23 -9.37
C ASP A 574 -6.19 18.69 -8.04
N PRO A 575 -5.96 17.37 -7.90
CA PRO A 575 -5.27 16.79 -6.75
C PRO A 575 -3.74 17.02 -6.71
N HIS A 576 -3.14 17.68 -7.71
CA HIS A 576 -1.67 17.80 -7.84
C HIS A 576 -1.08 19.22 -7.99
N GLY A 577 -1.86 20.28 -7.73
CA GLY A 577 -1.34 21.64 -7.56
C GLY A 577 -1.17 22.48 -8.84
N ALA A 578 -1.67 22.06 -9.99
CA ALA A 578 -1.89 22.89 -11.17
C ALA A 578 -3.39 23.21 -11.32
N PRO A 579 -3.83 24.47 -11.39
CA PRO A 579 -5.25 24.78 -11.49
C PRO A 579 -5.84 24.28 -12.83
N LEU A 580 -6.48 23.11 -12.82
CA LEU A 580 -7.32 22.63 -13.91
C LEU A 580 -8.76 23.06 -13.64
N ALA A 581 -9.14 24.17 -14.26
CA ALA A 581 -10.52 24.64 -14.25
C ALA A 581 -11.21 24.22 -15.55
N LEU A 582 -12.24 23.40 -15.41
CA LEU A 582 -13.10 23.00 -16.52
C LEU A 582 -14.30 23.96 -16.57
N LEU A 583 -14.40 24.70 -17.68
CA LEU A 583 -15.55 25.56 -17.98
C LEU A 583 -16.51 24.77 -18.88
N MET A 584 -17.68 24.44 -18.34
CA MET A 584 -18.78 23.75 -19.03
C MET A 584 -19.97 24.68 -19.21
N VAL A 585 -20.97 24.25 -19.99
CA VAL A 585 -22.27 24.92 -20.05
C VAL A 585 -22.97 24.78 -18.70
N GLY A 586 -23.36 25.89 -18.10
CA GLY A 586 -24.08 25.93 -16.82
C GLY A 586 -25.59 25.89 -17.02
N ASN A 587 -26.34 25.38 -16.04
CA ASN A 587 -27.80 25.29 -16.13
C ASN A 587 -28.45 26.65 -16.40
N THR A 588 -27.90 27.74 -15.85
CA THR A 588 -28.41 29.08 -16.09
C THR A 588 -28.29 29.47 -17.57
N GLU A 589 -27.20 29.10 -18.24
CA GLU A 589 -26.98 29.41 -19.65
C GLU A 589 -27.89 28.61 -20.57
N SER A 590 -28.10 27.34 -20.24
CA SER A 590 -29.03 26.46 -20.96
C SER A 590 -30.46 26.96 -20.84
N ARG A 591 -30.89 27.39 -19.64
CA ARG A 591 -32.24 27.94 -19.43
C ARG A 591 -32.46 29.24 -20.22
N LEU A 592 -31.44 30.07 -20.32
CA LEU A 592 -31.52 31.37 -20.99
C LEU A 592 -31.24 31.30 -22.49
N GLY A 593 -30.79 30.15 -23.00
CA GLY A 593 -30.46 29.98 -24.42
C GLY A 593 -29.24 30.80 -24.87
N ILE A 594 -28.27 31.02 -23.98
CA ILE A 594 -27.10 31.91 -24.21
C ILE A 594 -25.75 31.19 -24.15
N ALA A 595 -25.77 29.86 -24.19
CA ALA A 595 -24.59 29.03 -23.97
C ALA A 595 -23.48 29.30 -25.01
N GLU A 596 -23.84 29.57 -26.27
CA GLU A 596 -22.88 29.81 -27.35
C GLU A 596 -22.26 31.21 -27.25
N GLU A 597 -23.04 32.22 -26.90
CA GLU A 597 -22.58 33.58 -26.65
C GLU A 597 -21.61 33.64 -25.47
N VAL A 598 -21.95 32.97 -24.35
CA VAL A 598 -21.05 32.90 -23.19
C VAL A 598 -19.74 32.19 -23.56
N ARG A 599 -19.82 31.07 -24.30
CA ARG A 599 -18.63 30.35 -24.79
C ARG A 599 -17.72 31.24 -25.63
N ASN A 600 -18.28 32.00 -26.56
CA ASN A 600 -17.54 32.92 -27.41
C ASN A 600 -16.83 34.03 -26.60
N ILE A 601 -17.52 34.59 -25.60
CA ILE A 601 -16.95 35.62 -24.71
C ILE A 601 -15.83 35.04 -23.84
N VAL A 602 -16.03 33.86 -23.24
CA VAL A 602 -15.02 33.15 -22.45
C VAL A 602 -13.78 32.85 -23.30
N CYS A 603 -13.95 32.32 -24.52
CA CYS A 603 -12.84 32.06 -25.44
C CYS A 603 -12.07 33.33 -25.80
N HIS A 604 -12.76 34.46 -25.99
CA HIS A 604 -12.11 35.75 -26.25
C HIS A 604 -11.30 36.23 -25.03
N LEU A 605 -11.87 36.13 -23.83
CA LEU A 605 -11.20 36.49 -22.58
C LEU A 605 -9.95 35.65 -22.34
N MET A 606 -10.01 34.33 -22.55
CA MET A 606 -8.85 33.43 -22.45
C MET A 606 -7.73 33.82 -23.44
N LYS A 607 -8.07 34.10 -24.70
CA LYS A 607 -7.10 34.57 -25.71
C LYS A 607 -6.41 35.87 -25.32
N SER A 608 -7.11 36.76 -24.62
CA SER A 608 -6.55 38.04 -24.15
C SER A 608 -5.57 37.87 -22.99
N VAL A 609 -5.76 36.86 -22.13
CA VAL A 609 -4.89 36.57 -20.98
C VAL A 609 -3.57 35.92 -21.42
N VAL A 610 -3.61 35.07 -22.46
CA VAL A 610 -2.43 34.37 -23.00
C VAL A 610 -1.44 35.32 -23.72
N ARG A 611 -1.90 36.47 -24.20
CA ARG A 611 -1.04 37.49 -24.84
C ARG A 611 -0.49 38.51 -23.83
N ARG A 612 0.37 38.07 -22.91
CA ARG A 612 1.28 39.01 -22.21
C ARG A 612 2.62 39.10 -22.97
N PRO A 613 3.13 40.31 -23.27
CA PRO A 613 4.40 40.47 -23.96
C PRO A 613 5.57 40.04 -23.06
N ARG A 614 6.54 39.30 -23.64
CA ARG A 614 7.85 39.01 -23.03
C ARG A 614 8.51 40.33 -22.62
N VAL A 615 8.65 40.55 -21.32
CA VAL A 615 9.44 41.66 -20.77
C VAL A 615 10.93 41.30 -20.93
N SER A 616 11.65 42.15 -21.66
CA SER A 616 13.11 42.11 -21.85
C SER A 616 13.84 42.48 -20.54
N PRO A 617 14.98 41.86 -20.20
CA PRO A 617 15.71 42.17 -18.98
C PRO A 617 16.44 43.52 -19.11
N LYS A 618 16.16 44.45 -18.19
CA LYS A 618 16.98 45.65 -18.02
C LYS A 618 17.67 45.68 -16.66
N ALA A 619 18.91 46.14 -16.75
CA ALA A 619 19.96 46.17 -15.76
C ALA A 619 19.63 47.01 -14.51
N SER A 620 20.29 46.60 -13.43
CA SER A 620 20.48 47.32 -12.17
C SER A 620 21.11 48.70 -12.36
N ASN A 621 20.61 49.69 -11.62
CA ASN A 621 21.44 50.74 -11.00
C ASN A 621 20.66 51.47 -9.88
N GLY A 622 21.17 51.32 -8.66
CA GLY A 622 21.58 52.42 -7.76
C GLY A 622 20.58 53.45 -7.22
N SER A 623 20.62 53.56 -5.88
CA SER A 623 20.73 54.81 -5.09
C SER A 623 19.49 55.42 -4.42
N SER A 624 19.47 55.29 -3.09
CA SER A 624 19.37 56.34 -2.05
C SER A 624 18.20 57.35 -2.05
N SER A 625 17.43 57.42 -0.95
CA SER A 625 17.65 58.39 0.13
C SER A 625 16.43 58.56 1.09
N ASN A 626 16.73 58.49 2.39
CA ASN A 626 16.30 59.31 3.54
C ASN A 626 14.83 59.62 3.90
N GLY A 627 14.56 59.35 5.20
CA GLY A 627 13.92 60.27 6.17
C GLY A 627 12.58 59.79 6.73
N LEU A 628 12.14 60.09 7.97
CA LEU A 628 12.69 60.70 9.19
C LEU A 628 11.51 60.73 10.22
N ILE A 629 11.70 60.24 11.46
CA ILE A 629 11.11 60.64 12.78
C ILE A 629 9.55 60.69 12.91
N ILE A 630 8.91 60.10 13.95
CA ILE A 630 8.56 60.72 15.26
C ILE A 630 8.15 59.65 16.28
N ALA A 631 8.58 59.88 17.52
CA ALA A 631 8.36 59.14 18.77
C ALA A 631 6.94 59.26 19.37
N LYS A 632 6.59 58.38 20.32
CA LYS A 632 6.12 58.75 21.69
C LYS A 632 5.78 57.55 22.60
N ASP A 633 6.45 57.55 23.76
CA ASP A 633 5.98 57.40 25.14
C ASP A 633 5.08 56.23 25.61
N ALA A 634 5.57 55.59 26.69
CA ALA A 634 4.89 54.77 27.71
C ALA A 634 3.96 55.66 28.62
N PRO A 635 3.44 55.26 29.82
CA PRO A 635 3.52 54.01 30.59
C PRO A 635 2.23 53.62 31.40
N THR A 636 2.39 52.69 32.38
CA THR A 636 1.56 52.42 33.60
C THR A 636 0.27 51.59 33.46
N ALA A 637 -0.21 50.79 34.44
CA ALA A 637 0.30 50.13 35.65
C ALA A 637 -0.85 49.29 36.28
N SER A 638 -0.52 48.27 37.11
CA SER A 638 -1.34 47.67 38.20
C SER A 638 -2.61 46.87 37.77
N THR A 639 -3.14 45.84 38.45
CA THR A 639 -3.29 45.52 39.89
C THR A 639 -3.70 44.03 40.10
N ALA A 640 -3.29 43.46 41.24
CA ALA A 640 -4.03 42.59 42.20
C ALA A 640 -4.82 41.31 41.76
N SER A 641 -4.35 40.12 42.19
CA SER A 641 -4.83 39.23 43.30
C SER A 641 -6.35 39.01 43.53
N PRO A 642 -6.82 38.01 44.34
CA PRO A 642 -6.55 36.56 44.47
C PRO A 642 -7.86 35.72 44.46
N ARG A 643 -7.79 34.37 44.61
CA ARG A 643 -8.80 33.61 45.39
C ARG A 643 -8.36 32.21 45.81
N ASP A 644 -8.55 31.98 47.10
CA ASP A 644 -8.40 30.76 47.91
C ASP A 644 -9.38 29.63 47.55
N GLY A 645 -9.10 28.41 48.04
CA GLY A 645 -10.15 27.39 48.19
C GLY A 645 -9.72 25.95 48.54
N LYS A 646 -9.23 25.74 49.78
CA LYS A 646 -9.53 24.65 50.74
C LYS A 646 -9.58 23.15 50.37
N GLU A 647 -8.79 22.40 51.16
CA GLU A 647 -9.12 21.21 52.00
C GLU A 647 -10.15 20.17 51.52
N LEU A 648 -9.75 18.89 51.52
CA LEU A 648 -10.16 17.95 52.58
C LEU A 648 -9.33 16.65 52.58
N ASP A 649 -8.79 16.31 53.74
CA ASP A 649 -8.33 14.97 54.14
C ASP A 649 -9.50 14.00 54.29
N VAL A 650 -9.30 12.71 53.92
CA VAL A 650 -9.85 11.55 54.66
C VAL A 650 -8.89 10.36 54.52
N SER A 651 -8.32 9.99 55.66
CA SER A 651 -7.69 8.72 56.01
C SER A 651 -8.70 7.59 56.26
N ILE A 652 -8.31 6.34 55.97
CA ILE A 652 -8.64 5.02 56.60
C ILE A 652 -7.93 4.00 55.66
N GLY A 653 -7.12 3.03 56.05
CA GLY A 653 -6.91 2.33 57.32
C GLY A 653 -6.94 0.83 57.01
N GLU A 654 -5.86 0.11 57.38
CA GLU A 654 -5.81 -1.35 57.70
C GLU A 654 -6.07 -2.34 56.53
N ASP A 655 -5.46 -3.53 56.39
CA ASP A 655 -4.60 -4.32 57.27
C ASP A 655 -3.86 -5.42 56.47
N SER A 656 -2.65 -5.76 56.94
CA SER A 656 -2.11 -7.09 57.22
C SER A 656 -2.43 -8.30 56.30
N GLU A 657 -1.39 -8.92 55.69
CA GLU A 657 -0.80 -10.17 56.21
C GLU A 657 0.35 -10.74 55.34
N SER A 658 1.33 -11.27 56.07
CA SER A 658 2.54 -11.99 55.68
C SER A 658 2.29 -13.36 55.03
N VAL A 659 3.25 -13.87 54.25
CA VAL A 659 3.92 -15.18 54.49
C VAL A 659 5.25 -15.25 53.72
N THR A 660 6.31 -15.52 54.47
CA THR A 660 7.68 -15.89 54.07
C THR A 660 7.81 -17.37 53.70
N THR A 661 8.67 -17.72 52.74
CA THR A 661 9.45 -18.97 52.86
C THR A 661 10.82 -18.88 52.16
N LYS A 662 11.84 -19.24 52.94
CA LYS A 662 13.27 -19.36 52.62
C LYS A 662 13.60 -20.75 52.04
N MET A 663 14.89 -20.88 51.65
CA MET A 663 15.72 -22.08 51.42
C MET A 663 15.91 -22.46 49.94
N ASN A 664 17.10 -22.82 49.43
CA ASN A 664 18.37 -23.10 50.07
C ASN A 664 19.57 -22.84 49.13
N LYS A 665 20.69 -22.52 49.76
CA LYS A 665 22.03 -22.31 49.21
C LYS A 665 22.76 -23.65 49.32
N VAL A 666 23.39 -24.14 48.24
CA VAL A 666 24.33 -25.27 48.30
C VAL A 666 25.67 -24.82 47.72
N GLN A 667 26.71 -25.12 48.49
CA GLN A 667 28.11 -24.77 48.36
C GLN A 667 28.88 -26.09 48.38
N VAL A 668 29.73 -26.38 47.38
CA VAL A 668 30.76 -27.43 47.38
C VAL A 668 31.84 -26.95 46.39
N SER A 669 32.93 -26.35 46.85
CA SER A 669 34.22 -26.92 47.31
C SER A 669 35.25 -27.15 46.20
N ASP A 670 36.40 -26.52 46.41
CA ASP A 670 37.64 -26.56 45.64
C ASP A 670 38.29 -27.96 45.58
N THR A 671 39.08 -28.21 44.53
CA THR A 671 40.35 -28.95 44.65
C THR A 671 41.30 -28.65 43.48
N ASN A 672 42.51 -28.25 43.86
CA ASN A 672 43.72 -28.11 43.05
C ASN A 672 44.20 -29.45 42.46
N ASN A 673 44.79 -29.45 41.25
CA ASN A 673 46.24 -29.60 41.00
C ASN A 673 46.58 -30.07 39.56
N ASN A 674 47.51 -29.33 38.94
CA ASN A 674 48.68 -29.74 38.15
C ASN A 674 48.64 -31.01 37.27
N ASN A 675 48.80 -30.84 35.95
CA ASN A 675 50.04 -31.16 35.21
C ASN A 675 49.83 -31.17 33.67
N THR A 676 50.70 -30.41 32.98
CA THR A 676 51.16 -30.56 31.59
C THR A 676 51.79 -31.96 31.35
N PRO A 677 52.07 -32.47 30.12
CA PRO A 677 52.58 -31.68 28.97
C PRO A 677 52.25 -32.16 27.51
N SER A 678 52.50 -31.24 26.57
CA SER A 678 53.17 -31.40 25.26
C SER A 678 52.71 -32.42 24.19
N ARG A 679 52.43 -31.87 22.99
CA ARG A 679 52.73 -32.32 21.60
C ARG A 679 51.52 -32.04 20.69
N ALA A 680 51.61 -31.69 19.41
CA ALA A 680 52.63 -31.15 18.53
C ALA A 680 51.92 -30.83 17.19
N ARG A 681 52.32 -29.75 16.52
CA ARG A 681 52.36 -29.53 15.06
C ARG A 681 51.24 -30.11 14.16
N ARG A 682 50.54 -29.20 13.46
CA ARG A 682 50.71 -29.04 12.00
C ARG A 682 50.15 -27.69 11.51
N ASN A 683 51.07 -26.81 11.14
CA ASN A 683 50.80 -25.65 10.29
C ASN A 683 50.75 -26.12 8.83
N SER A 684 49.79 -25.61 8.07
CA SER A 684 49.82 -25.61 6.61
C SER A 684 49.58 -24.19 6.12
N VAL A 685 50.69 -23.54 5.80
CA VAL A 685 50.82 -22.24 5.15
C VAL A 685 50.32 -22.35 3.70
N ARG A 686 49.46 -21.43 3.26
CA ARG A 686 49.27 -21.14 1.84
C ARG A 686 49.33 -19.63 1.60
N ASN A 687 50.54 -19.17 1.30
CA ASN A 687 50.82 -17.86 0.75
C ASN A 687 50.17 -17.72 -0.64
N ARG A 688 49.47 -16.61 -0.87
CA ARG A 688 49.31 -16.03 -2.21
C ARG A 688 49.29 -14.51 -2.08
N SER A 689 50.45 -13.91 -2.31
CA SER A 689 50.66 -12.49 -2.53
C SER A 689 50.45 -12.16 -3.99
N THR A 690 49.62 -11.16 -4.31
CA THR A 690 49.82 -10.27 -5.47
C THR A 690 49.17 -8.92 -5.21
N LEU A 691 50.01 -7.97 -4.79
CA LEU A 691 50.26 -6.70 -5.47
C LEU A 691 49.03 -5.84 -5.85
N TRP A 692 48.61 -4.93 -4.98
CA TRP A 692 47.89 -3.71 -5.36
C TRP A 692 48.45 -2.50 -4.60
N LYS A 693 48.69 -1.43 -5.36
CA LYS A 693 49.33 -0.15 -5.00
C LYS A 693 48.76 0.49 -3.73
N GLU A 694 49.64 0.85 -2.80
CA GLU A 694 49.36 1.81 -1.72
C GLU A 694 49.08 3.20 -2.30
N ARG A 695 47.87 3.72 -2.08
CA ARG A 695 47.61 5.17 -2.04
C ARG A 695 47.76 5.61 -0.59
N THR A 696 48.71 6.50 -0.34
CA THR A 696 48.95 7.15 0.95
C THR A 696 47.71 7.93 1.40
N LYS A 697 47.12 7.54 2.54
CA LYS A 697 46.05 8.29 3.22
C LYS A 697 46.63 9.52 3.95
N PRO A 698 45.92 10.66 3.99
CA PRO A 698 46.32 11.81 4.79
C PRO A 698 46.23 11.47 6.29
N ARG A 699 47.25 11.90 7.05
CA ARG A 699 47.45 11.58 8.46
C ARG A 699 47.15 12.84 9.28
N CYS A 700 45.99 12.90 9.92
CA CYS A 700 45.68 13.97 10.88
C CYS A 700 46.24 13.60 12.26
N SER A 701 47.08 14.46 12.82
CA SER A 701 47.59 14.35 14.18
C SER A 701 46.98 15.42 15.09
N MET A 702 46.21 15.01 16.10
CA MET A 702 45.89 15.83 17.27
C MET A 702 45.86 14.90 18.50
N THR A 703 46.62 15.28 19.52
CA THR A 703 46.73 14.62 20.83
C THR A 703 45.87 15.34 21.86
N GLY A 704 44.97 14.64 22.57
CA GLY A 704 44.33 15.20 23.78
C GLY A 704 43.09 14.48 24.29
N SER A 705 43.23 13.83 25.47
CA SER A 705 42.22 13.50 26.52
C SER A 705 40.80 13.07 26.10
N SER A 706 40.50 11.75 26.19
CA SER A 706 39.17 11.19 25.85
C SER A 706 38.45 10.45 26.99
N GLN A 707 38.87 10.59 28.26
CA GLN A 707 38.27 9.82 29.37
C GLN A 707 37.38 10.61 30.34
N GLU A 708 37.33 11.95 30.23
CA GLU A 708 36.59 12.80 31.19
C GLU A 708 35.19 13.24 30.68
N THR A 709 34.84 12.95 29.43
CA THR A 709 33.60 13.42 28.79
C THR A 709 32.38 12.53 29.05
N GLN A 710 32.57 11.33 29.59
CA GLN A 710 31.52 10.29 29.62
C GLN A 710 30.46 10.47 30.73
N VAL A 711 30.78 11.22 31.79
CA VAL A 711 29.88 11.40 32.95
C VAL A 711 29.00 12.66 32.82
N ASN A 712 29.36 13.62 31.95
CA ASN A 712 28.65 14.91 31.87
C ASN A 712 27.50 14.94 30.85
N ALA A 713 27.50 14.07 29.83
CA ALA A 713 26.46 14.08 28.77
C ALA A 713 25.03 13.75 29.25
N MET A 714 24.88 13.28 30.50
CA MET A 714 23.57 13.00 31.10
C MET A 714 22.92 14.24 31.74
N ASN A 715 23.70 15.30 31.98
CA ASN A 715 23.26 16.55 32.59
C ASN A 715 23.24 17.75 31.62
N ASP A 716 23.72 17.57 30.39
CA ASP A 716 23.71 18.62 29.38
C ASP A 716 22.29 19.11 29.12
N SER A 717 22.11 20.44 29.11
CA SER A 717 20.82 21.04 28.77
C SER A 717 20.46 20.73 27.30
N PRO A 718 19.17 20.74 26.93
CA PRO A 718 18.75 20.56 25.53
C PRO A 718 19.48 21.49 24.55
N GLU A 719 19.72 22.76 24.94
CA GLU A 719 20.45 23.75 24.15
C GLU A 719 21.93 23.38 23.96
N GLU A 720 22.57 22.85 24.99
CA GLU A 720 23.97 22.41 24.92
C GLU A 720 24.13 21.19 24.00
N LEU A 721 23.19 20.23 24.07
CA LEU A 721 23.17 19.07 23.18
C LEU A 721 22.95 19.48 21.71
N ILE A 722 22.06 20.45 21.47
CA ILE A 722 21.82 21.01 20.14
C ILE A 722 23.09 21.68 19.60
N THR A 723 23.74 22.48 20.44
CA THR A 723 24.99 23.17 20.09
C THR A 723 26.10 22.16 19.75
N LYS A 724 26.25 21.10 20.54
CA LYS A 724 27.20 20.00 20.27
C LYS A 724 26.88 19.29 18.95
N CYS A 725 25.60 19.07 18.64
CA CYS A 725 25.18 18.45 17.37
C CYS A 725 25.48 19.32 16.15
N ALA A 726 25.11 20.60 16.21
CA ALA A 726 25.34 21.55 15.12
C ALA A 726 26.83 21.66 14.82
N ARG A 727 27.67 21.73 15.87
CA ARG A 727 29.13 21.69 15.73
C ARG A 727 29.60 20.39 15.09
N MET A 728 29.05 19.23 15.48
CA MET A 728 29.39 17.96 14.85
C MET A 728 29.09 17.95 13.34
N PHE A 729 27.90 18.38 12.91
CA PHE A 729 27.56 18.45 11.48
C PHE A 729 28.42 19.44 10.72
N ARG A 730 28.63 20.63 11.30
CA ARG A 730 29.51 21.66 10.77
C ARG A 730 30.93 21.13 10.57
N ASP A 731 31.48 20.45 11.57
CA ASP A 731 32.84 19.93 11.55
C ASP A 731 32.97 18.77 10.54
N VAL A 732 31.95 17.89 10.41
CA VAL A 732 31.90 16.85 9.36
C VAL A 732 31.91 17.49 7.98
N LEU A 733 31.07 18.49 7.76
CA LEU A 733 30.96 19.20 6.49
C LEU A 733 32.27 19.91 6.14
N TYR A 734 32.86 20.68 7.06
CA TYR A 734 34.14 21.34 6.82
C TYR A 734 35.27 20.34 6.59
N THR A 735 35.32 19.24 7.33
CA THR A 735 36.37 18.23 7.14
C THR A 735 36.29 17.61 5.74
N VAL A 736 35.08 17.29 5.28
CA VAL A 736 34.89 16.62 3.99
C VAL A 736 35.04 17.58 2.81
N LEU A 737 34.60 18.83 2.98
CA LEU A 737 34.60 19.85 1.94
C LEU A 737 35.89 20.67 1.87
N ASP A 738 36.78 20.58 2.87
CA ASP A 738 38.08 21.23 2.81
C ASP A 738 38.92 20.62 1.67
N PRO A 739 39.29 21.40 0.64
CA PRO A 739 40.06 20.91 -0.50
C PRO A 739 41.43 20.35 -0.09
N ASN A 740 41.95 20.71 1.08
CA ASN A 740 43.24 20.21 1.59
C ASN A 740 43.17 18.77 2.12
N ASN A 741 41.99 18.27 2.48
CA ASN A 741 41.83 16.92 3.03
C ASN A 741 41.79 15.82 1.96
N GLY A 742 41.72 16.19 0.68
CA GLY A 742 41.88 15.26 -0.44
C GLY A 742 40.72 14.26 -0.62
N TYR A 743 39.53 14.55 -0.08
CA TYR A 743 38.33 13.77 -0.37
C TYR A 743 37.88 14.00 -1.81
N ASP A 744 37.48 12.93 -2.50
CA ASP A 744 36.93 13.07 -3.85
C ASP A 744 35.51 13.62 -3.82
N GLU A 745 35.05 14.16 -4.96
CA GLU A 745 33.73 14.76 -5.12
C GLU A 745 32.59 13.76 -4.79
N GLY A 746 32.82 12.46 -4.99
CA GLY A 746 31.86 11.40 -4.68
C GLY A 746 31.64 11.24 -3.17
N VAL A 747 32.72 11.28 -2.39
CA VAL A 747 32.67 11.28 -0.91
C VAL A 747 32.01 12.55 -0.40
N GLN A 748 32.32 13.70 -1.00
CA GLN A 748 31.69 14.98 -0.64
C GLN A 748 30.18 14.96 -0.88
N ARG A 749 29.74 14.54 -2.07
CA ARG A 749 28.32 14.41 -2.44
C ARG A 749 27.58 13.41 -1.55
N THR A 750 28.20 12.26 -1.26
CA THR A 750 27.61 11.22 -0.41
C THR A 750 27.47 11.68 1.04
N THR A 751 28.49 12.34 1.58
CA THR A 751 28.45 12.91 2.94
C THR A 751 27.32 13.92 3.06
N LEU A 752 27.25 14.86 2.11
CA LEU A 752 26.23 15.90 2.11
C LEU A 752 24.81 15.32 1.96
N SER A 753 24.64 14.26 1.16
CA SER A 753 23.39 13.49 1.07
C SER A 753 23.00 12.85 2.40
N TYR A 754 23.94 12.20 3.10
CA TYR A 754 23.66 11.61 4.40
C TYR A 754 23.31 12.66 5.46
N VAL A 755 24.00 13.80 5.45
CA VAL A 755 23.69 14.93 6.34
C VAL A 755 22.28 15.48 6.05
N LYS A 756 21.94 15.73 4.78
CA LYS A 756 20.58 16.15 4.39
C LYS A 756 19.53 15.13 4.83
N ARG A 757 19.73 13.84 4.55
CA ARG A 757 18.76 12.79 4.89
C ARG A 757 18.56 12.64 6.39
N VAL A 758 19.62 12.68 7.18
CA VAL A 758 19.49 12.54 8.64
C VAL A 758 18.82 13.78 9.25
N ILE A 759 19.12 14.99 8.74
CA ILE A 759 18.44 16.23 9.13
C ILE A 759 16.95 16.17 8.75
N SER A 760 16.63 15.69 7.54
CA SER A 760 15.26 15.55 7.04
C SER A 760 14.47 14.39 7.66
N GLY A 761 15.08 13.59 8.56
CA GLY A 761 14.45 12.40 9.12
C GLY A 761 14.24 11.25 8.12
N LEU A 762 14.89 11.32 6.95
CA LEU A 762 14.88 10.28 5.91
C LEU A 762 15.92 9.17 6.18
N MET A 763 16.85 9.39 7.10
CA MET A 763 17.86 8.41 7.50
C MET A 763 17.90 8.30 9.03
N GLU A 764 17.85 7.06 9.54
CA GLU A 764 18.04 6.80 10.97
C GLU A 764 19.45 7.21 11.42
N SER A 765 19.55 7.76 12.63
CA SER A 765 20.82 8.24 13.19
C SER A 765 21.89 7.15 13.28
N ASP A 766 21.50 5.90 13.54
CA ASP A 766 22.42 4.76 13.58
C ASP A 766 23.02 4.46 12.22
N MET A 767 22.18 4.50 11.20
CA MET A 767 22.60 4.29 9.83
C MET A 767 23.54 5.42 9.42
N PHE A 768 23.24 6.66 9.79
CA PHE A 768 24.09 7.82 9.53
C PHE A 768 25.49 7.64 10.14
N VAL A 769 25.57 7.34 11.43
CA VAL A 769 26.85 7.16 12.14
C VAL A 769 27.69 6.04 11.52
N VAL A 770 27.07 4.88 11.23
CA VAL A 770 27.78 3.75 10.61
C VAL A 770 28.26 4.10 9.21
N ARG A 771 27.42 4.73 8.39
CA ARG A 771 27.75 5.06 6.99
C ARG A 771 28.80 6.16 6.89
N ILE A 772 28.72 7.18 7.72
CA ILE A 772 29.74 8.23 7.80
C ILE A 772 31.06 7.68 8.33
N GLY A 773 31.04 6.83 9.36
CA GLY A 773 32.26 6.16 9.83
C GLY A 773 32.92 5.31 8.75
N GLN A 774 32.13 4.58 7.95
CA GLN A 774 32.64 3.82 6.80
C GLN A 774 33.21 4.72 5.70
N LEU A 775 32.56 5.85 5.44
CA LEU A 775 32.92 6.78 4.37
C LEU A 775 34.21 7.55 4.69
N LEU A 776 34.37 8.00 5.94
CA LEU A 776 35.51 8.80 6.37
C LEU A 776 36.68 7.97 6.92
N GLY A 777 36.42 6.69 7.26
CA GLY A 777 37.43 5.74 7.72
C GLY A 777 37.74 5.82 9.22
N GLU A 778 38.40 4.77 9.71
CA GLU A 778 38.89 4.67 11.09
C GLU A 778 40.04 5.68 11.30
N GLY A 779 39.73 6.79 11.99
CA GLY A 779 40.68 7.89 12.22
C GLY A 779 40.05 9.27 12.13
N CYS A 780 38.79 9.37 11.68
CA CYS A 780 38.08 10.64 11.71
C CYS A 780 37.83 11.08 13.17
N PRO A 781 38.06 12.36 13.53
CA PRO A 781 37.94 12.86 14.91
C PRO A 781 36.52 12.77 15.51
N PHE A 782 35.54 12.28 14.75
CA PHE A 782 34.14 12.12 15.13
C PHE A 782 33.86 10.86 15.95
N VAL A 783 34.71 10.52 16.91
CA VAL A 783 34.41 9.47 17.91
C VAL A 783 33.46 10.06 18.97
N VAL A 784 32.29 10.53 18.54
CA VAL A 784 31.15 10.62 19.44
C VAL A 784 30.72 9.18 19.66
N GLU A 785 30.74 8.72 20.92
CA GLU A 785 30.28 7.38 21.28
C GLU A 785 28.91 7.14 20.61
N PRO A 786 28.70 6.04 19.85
CA PRO A 786 27.52 5.88 18.98
C PRO A 786 26.18 6.13 19.69
N ASN A 787 26.13 5.82 20.98
CA ASN A 787 24.96 6.03 21.84
C ASN A 787 24.65 7.51 22.10
N SER A 788 25.66 8.36 22.21
CA SER A 788 25.51 9.81 22.39
C SER A 788 25.08 10.48 21.09
N ALA A 789 25.72 10.13 19.96
CA ALA A 789 25.33 10.61 18.63
C ALA A 789 23.87 10.25 18.31
N ARG A 790 23.45 9.01 18.62
CA ARG A 790 22.06 8.55 18.42
C ARG A 790 21.03 9.44 19.14
N ARG A 791 21.25 9.73 20.44
CA ARG A 791 20.33 10.56 21.24
C ARG A 791 20.31 12.01 20.75
N ILE A 792 21.48 12.55 20.43
CA ILE A 792 21.66 13.92 20.01
C ILE A 792 20.96 14.16 18.66
N ILE A 793 21.19 13.28 17.67
CA ILE A 793 20.59 13.39 16.33
C ILE A 793 19.06 13.23 16.41
N SER A 794 18.54 12.29 17.20
CA SER A 794 17.10 12.10 17.41
C SER A 794 16.41 13.34 17.99
N ARG A 795 17.04 14.01 18.96
CA ARG A 795 16.49 15.25 19.54
C ARG A 795 16.64 16.43 18.59
N MET A 796 17.73 16.50 17.84
CA MET A 796 17.93 17.55 16.85
C MET A 796 16.89 17.46 15.73
N SER A 797 16.57 16.28 15.21
CA SER A 797 15.55 16.16 14.16
C SER A 797 14.16 16.59 14.63
N LEU A 798 13.86 16.42 15.93
CA LEU A 798 12.66 16.98 16.56
C LEU A 798 12.75 18.50 16.66
N PHE A 799 13.86 19.04 17.15
CA PHE A 799 14.04 20.49 17.32
C PHE A 799 14.04 21.26 15.99
N MET A 800 14.65 20.68 14.96
CA MET A 800 14.65 21.23 13.61
C MET A 800 13.27 21.23 12.95
N ARG A 801 12.26 20.54 13.50
CA ARG A 801 10.86 20.72 13.06
C ARG A 801 10.28 22.05 13.53
N ASP A 802 10.78 22.57 14.64
CA ASP A 802 10.17 23.70 15.34
C ASP A 802 10.91 25.02 15.09
N GLN A 803 12.23 25.00 14.85
CA GLN A 803 13.06 26.20 14.72
C GLN A 803 14.26 26.01 13.76
N GLU A 804 14.77 27.11 13.20
CA GLU A 804 16.06 27.13 12.50
C GLU A 804 17.22 26.89 13.47
N LEU A 805 18.16 26.01 13.09
CA LEU A 805 19.30 25.68 13.92
C LEU A 805 20.48 26.62 13.60
N VAL A 806 20.59 27.72 14.35
CA VAL A 806 21.70 28.66 14.23
C VAL A 806 22.67 28.49 15.40
N VAL A 807 23.91 28.10 15.11
CA VAL A 807 24.96 27.92 16.12
C VAL A 807 26.24 28.61 15.68
N ASP A 808 26.77 29.51 16.51
CA ASP A 808 27.99 30.28 16.23
C ASP A 808 27.94 31.03 14.87
N GLY A 809 26.75 31.48 14.46
CA GLY A 809 26.51 32.13 13.15
C GLY A 809 26.36 31.18 11.97
N PHE A 810 26.47 29.86 12.17
CA PHE A 810 26.24 28.83 11.17
C PHE A 810 24.78 28.37 11.21
N ASN A 811 24.00 28.68 10.17
CA ASN A 811 22.61 28.26 10.03
C ASN A 811 22.55 26.92 9.29
N LEU A 812 22.46 25.81 10.03
CA LEU A 812 22.53 24.46 9.46
C LEU A 812 21.45 24.21 8.39
N ASN A 813 20.27 24.80 8.55
CA ASN A 813 19.15 24.70 7.61
C ASN A 813 19.51 25.33 6.25
N GLN A 814 20.04 26.54 6.26
CA GLN A 814 20.43 27.26 5.04
C GLN A 814 21.67 26.64 4.38
N GLU A 815 22.64 26.22 5.19
CA GLU A 815 23.88 25.62 4.71
C GLU A 815 23.64 24.27 4.03
N ALA A 816 22.79 23.44 4.63
CA ALA A 816 22.38 22.16 4.07
C ALA A 816 21.23 22.25 3.05
N GLY A 817 20.62 23.42 2.82
CA GLY A 817 19.47 23.56 1.90
C GLY A 817 18.20 22.85 2.38
N VAL A 818 18.06 22.63 3.69
CA VAL A 818 16.89 22.01 4.31
C VAL A 818 16.06 23.09 5.00
N PHE A 819 14.98 23.51 4.35
CA PHE A 819 14.08 24.52 4.92
C PHE A 819 12.92 23.84 5.63
N VAL A 820 12.59 24.38 6.79
CA VAL A 820 11.41 23.95 7.55
C VAL A 820 10.40 25.09 7.51
N HIS A 821 9.14 24.71 7.47
CA HIS A 821 7.93 25.54 7.53
C HIS A 821 7.27 25.86 6.19
N VAL A 822 6.42 24.92 5.77
CA VAL A 822 5.06 25.30 5.38
C VAL A 822 4.12 24.48 6.27
N ILE A 823 3.33 25.17 7.10
CA ILE A 823 2.16 24.56 7.75
C ILE A 823 1.19 24.31 6.60
N ASP A 824 0.92 23.04 6.30
CA ASP A 824 -0.07 22.72 5.27
C ASP A 824 -1.46 23.19 5.72
N GLU A 825 -2.43 23.23 4.80
CA GLU A 825 -3.77 23.73 5.09
C GLU A 825 -4.52 22.93 6.16
N MET A 826 -3.97 21.78 6.60
CA MET A 826 -4.49 20.95 7.69
C MET A 826 -3.80 21.23 9.04
N GLY A 827 -2.92 22.23 9.13
CA GLY A 827 -2.18 22.53 10.35
C GLY A 827 -0.99 21.59 10.59
N ILE A 828 -0.61 20.76 9.61
CA ILE A 828 0.48 19.81 9.75
C ILE A 828 1.77 20.46 9.24
N GLN A 829 2.76 20.60 10.13
CA GLN A 829 4.10 21.00 9.73
C GLN A 829 4.73 19.90 8.86
N ARG A 830 4.99 20.23 7.58
CA ARG A 830 5.81 19.39 6.70
C ARG A 830 7.16 20.04 6.48
N MET A 831 8.20 19.23 6.50
CA MET A 831 9.57 19.64 6.20
C MET A 831 9.79 19.49 4.70
N TYR A 832 10.25 20.55 4.04
CA TYR A 832 10.43 20.56 2.59
C TYR A 832 11.92 20.75 2.26
N VAL A 833 12.51 19.78 1.56
CA VAL A 833 13.87 19.92 1.01
C VAL A 833 13.74 20.54 -0.36
N MET A 834 13.88 21.86 -0.48
CA MET A 834 13.46 22.59 -1.68
C MET A 834 14.59 23.18 -2.53
N CYS A 835 15.82 23.31 -2.04
CA CYS A 835 16.87 24.07 -2.74
C CYS A 835 18.29 23.51 -2.57
N GLU A 836 19.18 23.92 -3.47
CA GLU A 836 20.63 23.87 -3.24
C GLU A 836 20.98 24.67 -1.97
N GLY A 837 21.65 24.03 -1.00
CA GLY A 837 22.20 24.68 0.18
C GLY A 837 23.37 25.60 -0.17
N LEU A 838 23.73 26.52 0.73
CA LEU A 838 24.89 27.40 0.53
C LEU A 838 26.18 26.62 0.28
N ILE A 839 26.33 25.47 0.95
CA ILE A 839 27.45 24.55 0.76
C ILE A 839 27.48 23.95 -0.65
N GLU A 840 26.33 23.52 -1.16
CA GLU A 840 26.20 22.95 -2.51
C GLU A 840 26.57 23.98 -3.56
N LYS A 841 26.05 25.19 -3.38
CA LYS A 841 26.32 26.32 -4.27
C LYS A 841 27.78 26.77 -4.24
N ALA A 842 28.40 26.81 -3.05
CA ALA A 842 29.79 27.22 -2.89
C ALA A 842 30.77 26.22 -3.52
N ASN A 843 30.45 24.92 -3.45
CA ASN A 843 31.33 23.85 -3.93
C ASN A 843 30.93 23.31 -5.32
N GLN A 844 29.85 23.83 -5.93
CA GLN A 844 29.27 23.33 -7.18
C GLN A 844 28.90 21.84 -7.12
N ILE A 845 28.44 21.37 -5.96
CA ILE A 845 28.04 19.98 -5.73
C ILE A 845 26.52 19.89 -5.73
N TYR A 846 25.95 19.18 -6.70
CA TYR A 846 24.52 18.90 -6.73
C TYR A 846 24.21 17.59 -5.99
N VAL A 847 23.42 17.66 -4.91
CA VAL A 847 22.90 16.48 -4.22
C VAL A 847 21.40 16.40 -4.43
N ASP A 848 21.00 15.47 -5.29
CA ASP A 848 19.61 15.06 -5.35
C ASP A 848 19.31 14.09 -4.19
N VAL A 849 18.41 14.51 -3.31
CA VAL A 849 17.99 13.71 -2.14
C VAL A 849 17.18 12.50 -2.57
N THR A 850 16.63 12.49 -3.79
CA THR A 850 15.82 11.40 -4.36
C THR A 850 16.64 10.29 -5.02
N ASP A 851 17.93 10.53 -5.31
CA ASP A 851 18.74 9.71 -6.24
C ASP A 851 19.61 8.61 -5.58
N MET A 852 19.35 8.21 -4.34
CA MET A 852 19.98 7.05 -3.66
C MET A 852 18.97 6.18 -2.93
#